data_AF-A0A7V3TVU3-F1
#
_entry.id   AF-A0A7V3TVU3-F1
#
_cell.length_a   1.000
_cell.length_b   1.000
_cell.length_c   1.000
_cell.angle_alpha   90.00
_cell.angle_beta   90.00
_cell.angle_gamma   90.00
#
_symmetry.space_group_name_H-M   'P 1'
#
loop_
_entity.id
_entity.type
_entity.pdbx_description
1 polymer ?
#
loop_
_entity_poly.entity_id
_entity_poly.type
_entity_poly.pdbx_seq_one_letter_code
_entity_poly.pdbx_strand_id
1 'polypeptide(L)'
;METHRQDDVSSQQPETENPGVHATGVSVPEKPELSEEQRDRVLKAVARRVAEAVIGGPQSGLKAHLGEAGEVPVWGAFVTLKGAGGTLRACCGQVGDASRLSSALDAAADRTARWDLRFPAIQRGELAELTLEVWILWNCQPIVAEGESRVGAVEVGRHGLQVIRGKHRGLLLPGVAVEHHLDARQFLEHVCRKAGLPPNAWLDSATQLFTFEGYSLEAPMASLLPPELRELATGRLAMGDVVRLAALAHHNLLAMFQGATPNYYTSAAFDGPVQGVVLTINKLNDGTATERVMEASRVFPRGELPLQATLMDLLQTIVAGFRGQQLDPRFVSSLRTGLTVFVEPHHIGTAVDCALDGVHPRFHALCLVQDDRWAVRYDPSQNSTELFEAVMKRLKSSRPSQTQVYRLTALSTEDSVEASNVSRPVAGPSVRPPAVAGQFYPGTANGVDEFLNQIFPQNVGREEWAAALVPHAGWKYSGKLAAEVWARLRVPQQVIIFGPKHHAIGCDWAVTPHRTWALPGLSLHADPELAEALVKAVPLMELDAAAHAMEHSIEVQLPMVARVASASRVVGVVMHGGDYDVLQKAATDFAKFLSALEPTPLLVISSDMNHYADERTTRRLDRLALDALQACDPLRLWKTVRENRISMCGLVPAVFVLETLRQMGRLNECEVVGYTTSGEVSGRQDRVVGYAGALFR
;
A
#
# COMPACT_ATOMS: atom_id res chain seq x y z
N MET A 1 35.75 -15.18 23.49
CA MET A 1 35.13 -16.49 23.26
C MET A 1 33.64 -16.28 23.40
N GLU A 2 32.78 -16.32 22.40
CA GLU A 2 32.86 -16.68 20.98
C GLU A 2 32.00 -15.66 20.22
N THR A 3 32.49 -15.20 19.09
CA THR A 3 31.82 -14.26 18.19
C THR A 3 30.93 -15.03 17.22
N HIS A 4 29.61 -14.82 17.28
CA HIS A 4 28.68 -15.32 16.26
C HIS A 4 28.83 -14.51 14.97
N ARG A 5 29.36 -15.17 13.94
CA ARG A 5 29.27 -14.76 12.54
C ARG A 5 27.82 -14.92 12.08
N GLN A 6 27.20 -13.83 11.63
CA GLN A 6 26.06 -13.88 10.74
C GLN A 6 26.62 -13.95 9.32
N ASP A 7 26.35 -15.07 8.63
CA ASP A 7 26.67 -15.25 7.23
C ASP A 7 25.72 -14.40 6.39
N ASP A 8 26.28 -13.31 5.87
CA ASP A 8 25.68 -12.40 4.91
C ASP A 8 25.71 -13.08 3.53
N VAL A 9 24.58 -13.60 3.07
CA VAL A 9 24.43 -14.14 1.71
C VAL A 9 24.28 -12.95 0.75
N SER A 10 25.43 -12.35 0.48
CA SER A 10 25.69 -11.47 -0.65
C SER A 10 25.29 -12.19 -1.94
N SER A 11 24.19 -11.74 -2.53
CA SER A 11 23.85 -12.03 -3.92
C SER A 11 24.88 -11.36 -4.82
N GLN A 12 25.88 -12.13 -5.25
CA GLN A 12 26.78 -11.77 -6.33
C GLN A 12 25.96 -11.61 -7.62
N GLN A 13 25.44 -10.40 -7.85
CA GLN A 13 25.19 -9.91 -9.20
C GLN A 13 26.56 -9.60 -9.82
N PRO A 14 26.84 -10.03 -11.07
CA PRO A 14 28.08 -9.63 -11.71
C PRO A 14 28.07 -8.11 -11.86
N GLU A 15 29.09 -7.46 -11.31
CA GLU A 15 29.41 -6.07 -11.56
C GLU A 15 29.59 -5.89 -13.08
N THR A 16 28.56 -5.44 -13.78
CA THR A 16 28.72 -4.94 -15.14
C THR A 16 29.36 -3.56 -15.01
N GLU A 17 30.66 -3.51 -15.25
CA GLU A 17 31.43 -2.28 -15.40
C GLU A 17 30.71 -1.28 -16.31
N ASN A 18 30.78 -0.01 -15.90
CA ASN A 18 30.41 1.17 -16.69
C ASN A 18 31.00 1.10 -18.11
N PRO A 19 30.19 1.15 -19.19
CA PRO A 19 30.67 1.72 -20.43
C PRO A 19 30.49 3.23 -20.31
N GLY A 20 31.60 3.91 -20.02
CA GLY A 20 31.72 5.33 -20.28
C GLY A 20 31.35 5.63 -21.74
N VAL A 21 30.80 6.82 -21.94
CA VAL A 21 30.47 7.42 -23.23
C VAL A 21 31.61 7.20 -24.24
N HIS A 22 31.39 6.31 -25.19
CA HIS A 22 32.20 6.21 -26.40
C HIS A 22 31.35 6.61 -27.60
N ALA A 23 31.59 7.83 -28.08
CA ALA A 23 31.25 8.21 -29.44
C ALA A 23 32.23 7.52 -30.40
N THR A 24 31.81 6.42 -31.04
CA THR A 24 32.38 5.93 -32.31
C THR A 24 31.36 5.04 -33.07
N GLY A 25 30.72 5.60 -34.10
CA GLY A 25 30.41 4.85 -35.34
C GLY A 25 29.24 3.87 -35.41
N VAL A 26 28.37 3.72 -34.40
CA VAL A 26 27.15 2.90 -34.55
C VAL A 26 26.05 3.75 -35.19
N SER A 27 25.64 3.40 -36.42
CA SER A 27 24.53 4.06 -37.11
C SER A 27 23.25 3.93 -36.29
N VAL A 28 22.62 5.05 -35.95
CA VAL A 28 21.29 5.05 -35.32
C VAL A 28 20.31 4.36 -36.29
N PRO A 29 19.57 3.33 -35.85
CA PRO A 29 18.64 2.63 -36.74
C PRO A 29 17.61 3.59 -37.35
N GLU A 30 17.41 3.47 -38.66
CA GLU A 30 16.36 4.19 -39.40
C GLU A 30 14.99 3.51 -39.21
N LYS A 31 13.94 4.11 -39.76
CA LYS A 31 12.57 3.61 -39.65
C LYS A 31 12.45 2.19 -40.23
N PRO A 32 12.02 1.19 -39.44
CA PRO A 32 11.79 -0.16 -39.95
C PRO A 32 10.61 -0.21 -40.92
N GLU A 33 10.88 -0.41 -42.22
CA GLU A 33 9.87 -0.60 -43.26
C GLU A 33 9.43 -2.08 -43.33
N LEU A 34 8.37 -2.42 -42.58
CA LEU A 34 7.75 -3.74 -42.63
C LEU A 34 6.48 -3.70 -43.49
N SER A 35 6.37 -4.65 -44.43
CA SER A 35 5.14 -4.90 -45.19
C SER A 35 4.01 -5.41 -44.28
N GLU A 36 2.75 -5.34 -44.72
CA GLU A 36 1.62 -5.85 -43.94
C GLU A 36 1.77 -7.34 -43.57
N GLU A 37 2.28 -8.15 -44.50
CA GLU A 37 2.55 -9.57 -44.26
C GLU A 37 3.66 -9.79 -43.23
N GLN A 38 4.71 -8.94 -43.23
CA GLN A 38 5.76 -8.99 -42.22
C GLN A 38 5.25 -8.55 -40.85
N ARG A 39 4.37 -7.53 -40.79
CA ARG A 39 3.74 -7.07 -39.54
C ARG A 39 2.86 -8.16 -38.92
N ASP A 40 2.05 -8.84 -39.73
CA ASP A 40 1.23 -9.98 -39.28
C ASP A 40 2.11 -11.14 -38.78
N ARG A 41 3.21 -11.44 -39.49
CA ARG A 41 4.21 -12.42 -39.02
C ARG A 41 4.84 -12.04 -37.68
N VAL A 42 5.17 -10.76 -37.47
CA VAL A 42 5.68 -10.27 -36.18
C VAL A 42 4.70 -10.53 -35.06
N LEU A 43 3.43 -10.14 -35.23
CA LEU A 43 2.40 -10.34 -34.22
C LEU A 43 2.20 -11.82 -33.88
N LYS A 44 2.08 -12.69 -34.90
CA LYS A 44 1.92 -14.14 -34.72
C LYS A 44 3.13 -14.77 -34.03
N ALA A 45 4.35 -14.39 -34.41
CA ALA A 45 5.58 -14.90 -33.81
C ALA A 45 5.70 -14.48 -32.33
N VAL A 46 5.43 -13.21 -32.01
CA VAL A 46 5.46 -12.71 -30.63
C VAL A 46 4.36 -13.34 -29.79
N ALA A 47 3.11 -13.43 -30.29
CA ALA A 47 2.01 -14.08 -29.58
C ALA A 47 2.33 -15.54 -29.24
N ARG A 48 2.87 -16.28 -30.21
CA ARG A 48 3.34 -17.66 -30.00
C ARG A 48 4.43 -17.71 -28.93
N ARG A 49 5.42 -16.82 -28.99
CA ARG A 49 6.51 -16.79 -27.99
C ARG A 49 6.00 -16.51 -26.59
N VAL A 50 5.06 -15.58 -26.43
CA VAL A 50 4.38 -15.30 -25.16
C VAL A 50 3.63 -16.55 -24.68
N ALA A 51 2.88 -17.22 -25.53
CA ALA A 51 2.16 -18.44 -25.16
C ALA A 51 3.11 -19.59 -24.77
N GLU A 52 4.18 -19.83 -25.53
CA GLU A 52 5.22 -20.82 -25.19
C GLU A 52 5.88 -20.51 -23.84
N ALA A 53 6.13 -19.21 -23.57
CA ALA A 53 6.66 -18.72 -22.31
C ALA A 53 5.70 -18.96 -21.12
N VAL A 54 4.39 -18.84 -21.33
CA VAL A 54 3.36 -19.02 -20.29
C VAL A 54 3.06 -20.49 -20.04
N ILE A 55 2.97 -21.31 -21.09
CA ILE A 55 2.58 -22.72 -20.98
C ILE A 55 3.74 -23.55 -20.40
N GLY A 56 4.98 -23.18 -20.69
CA GLY A 56 6.17 -23.94 -20.29
C GLY A 56 6.41 -25.10 -21.25
N GLY A 57 7.42 -24.95 -22.12
CA GLY A 57 7.78 -25.92 -23.15
C GLY A 57 9.07 -25.51 -23.89
N PRO A 58 9.51 -26.29 -24.89
CA PRO A 58 10.68 -25.96 -25.69
C PRO A 58 10.48 -24.60 -26.36
N GLN A 59 11.35 -23.64 -26.07
CA GLN A 59 11.25 -22.29 -26.63
C GLN A 59 11.89 -22.26 -28.01
N SER A 60 11.07 -21.99 -29.02
CA SER A 60 11.59 -21.72 -30.36
C SER A 60 11.95 -20.23 -30.46
N GLY A 61 13.21 -19.91 -30.77
CA GLY A 61 13.62 -18.52 -30.92
C GLY A 61 12.90 -17.86 -32.10
N LEU A 62 12.45 -16.60 -31.94
CA LEU A 62 11.67 -15.89 -32.98
C LEU A 62 12.35 -15.80 -34.35
N LYS A 63 13.68 -15.93 -34.41
CA LYS A 63 14.45 -15.82 -35.66
C LYS A 63 13.92 -16.75 -36.75
N ALA A 64 13.51 -17.97 -36.40
CA ALA A 64 13.01 -18.94 -37.38
C ALA A 64 11.65 -18.54 -37.98
N HIS A 65 10.87 -17.72 -37.26
CA HIS A 65 9.49 -17.37 -37.62
C HIS A 65 9.40 -16.00 -38.30
N LEU A 66 10.36 -15.11 -38.01
CA LEU A 66 10.39 -13.75 -38.55
C LEU A 66 11.08 -13.65 -39.93
N GLY A 67 11.95 -14.61 -40.28
CA GLY A 67 12.71 -14.56 -41.54
C GLY A 67 13.54 -13.27 -41.64
N GLU A 68 13.54 -12.64 -42.82
CA GLU A 68 14.28 -11.39 -43.09
C GLU A 68 13.85 -10.22 -42.20
N ALA A 69 12.55 -10.14 -41.84
CA ALA A 69 12.05 -9.09 -40.94
C ALA A 69 12.74 -9.13 -39.56
N GLY A 70 13.19 -10.32 -39.14
CA GLY A 70 13.88 -10.50 -37.86
C GLY A 70 15.30 -9.93 -37.81
N GLU A 71 15.92 -9.65 -38.96
CA GLU A 71 17.28 -9.10 -39.07
C GLU A 71 17.30 -7.57 -39.18
N VAL A 72 16.13 -6.92 -39.28
CA VAL A 72 16.01 -5.46 -39.33
C VAL A 72 16.60 -4.83 -38.06
N PRO A 73 17.54 -3.87 -38.18
CA PRO A 73 18.13 -3.20 -37.05
C PRO A 73 17.12 -2.26 -36.39
N VAL A 74 17.05 -2.29 -35.06
CA VAL A 74 16.18 -1.44 -34.25
C VAL A 74 16.92 -0.92 -33.02
N TRP A 75 16.51 0.24 -32.52
CA TRP A 75 17.04 0.79 -31.27
C TRP A 75 16.46 0.06 -30.05
N GLY A 76 15.23 -0.43 -30.19
CA GLY A 76 14.57 -1.21 -29.16
C GLY A 76 13.22 -1.74 -29.60
N ALA A 77 12.66 -2.61 -28.76
CA ALA A 77 11.30 -3.09 -28.93
C ALA A 77 10.67 -3.37 -27.56
N PHE A 78 9.36 -3.20 -27.48
CA PHE A 78 8.55 -3.54 -26.31
C PHE A 78 7.42 -4.47 -26.72
N VAL A 79 7.11 -5.41 -25.83
CA VAL A 79 5.93 -6.26 -25.92
C VAL A 79 5.03 -5.88 -24.76
N THR A 80 3.83 -5.44 -25.08
CA THR A 80 2.79 -5.04 -24.14
C THR A 80 1.62 -5.99 -24.24
N LEU A 81 1.08 -6.41 -23.10
CA LEU A 81 -0.16 -7.15 -22.98
C LEU A 81 -1.17 -6.26 -22.27
N LYS A 82 -2.32 -6.06 -22.89
CA LYS A 82 -3.46 -5.31 -22.34
C LYS A 82 -4.60 -6.28 -22.00
N GLY A 83 -5.22 -6.08 -20.85
CA GLY A 83 -6.43 -6.78 -20.44
C GLY A 83 -7.69 -6.12 -21.02
N ALA A 84 -8.85 -6.52 -20.49
CA ALA A 84 -10.13 -5.90 -20.83
C ALA A 84 -10.10 -4.38 -20.60
N GLY A 85 -10.77 -3.64 -21.50
CA GLY A 85 -10.82 -2.17 -21.45
C GLY A 85 -9.49 -1.46 -21.77
N GLY A 86 -8.45 -2.18 -22.23
CA GLY A 86 -7.14 -1.59 -22.54
C GLY A 86 -6.22 -1.42 -21.33
N THR A 87 -6.60 -1.97 -20.17
CA THR A 87 -5.81 -1.92 -18.94
C THR A 87 -4.46 -2.62 -19.11
N LEU A 88 -3.37 -2.03 -18.59
CA LEU A 88 -2.04 -2.61 -18.72
C LEU A 88 -1.89 -3.88 -17.87
N ARG A 89 -1.59 -5.04 -18.49
CA ARG A 89 -1.38 -6.32 -17.79
C ARG A 89 0.08 -6.72 -17.67
N ALA A 90 0.91 -6.36 -18.65
CA ALA A 90 2.37 -6.47 -18.61
C ALA A 90 3.00 -5.64 -19.73
N CYS A 91 4.19 -5.09 -19.52
CA CYS A 91 4.98 -4.45 -20.58
C CYS A 91 6.47 -4.49 -20.25
N CYS A 92 7.23 -5.19 -21.08
CA CYS A 92 8.68 -5.26 -21.00
C CYS A 92 9.29 -5.01 -22.37
N GLY A 93 10.51 -4.49 -22.37
CA GLY A 93 11.25 -4.22 -23.58
C GLY A 93 12.71 -3.94 -23.31
N GLN A 94 13.47 -3.75 -24.37
CA GLN A 94 14.87 -3.33 -24.29
C GLN A 94 15.11 -2.18 -25.24
N VAL A 95 15.98 -1.28 -24.81
CA VAL A 95 16.43 -0.09 -25.54
C VAL A 95 17.90 0.13 -25.28
N GLY A 96 18.66 0.53 -26.29
CA GLY A 96 20.10 0.70 -26.17
C GLY A 96 20.79 0.59 -27.53
N ASP A 97 21.88 -0.16 -27.59
CA ASP A 97 22.62 -0.36 -28.83
C ASP A 97 21.76 -1.00 -29.92
N ALA A 98 22.10 -0.72 -31.18
CA ALA A 98 21.42 -1.27 -32.34
C ALA A 98 21.40 -2.80 -32.26
N SER A 99 20.20 -3.38 -32.21
CA SER A 99 19.99 -4.81 -32.10
C SER A 99 19.03 -5.30 -33.18
N ARG A 100 19.00 -6.60 -33.42
CA ARG A 100 18.09 -7.21 -34.40
C ARG A 100 16.69 -7.29 -33.81
N LEU A 101 15.68 -6.99 -34.62
CA LEU A 101 14.27 -7.05 -34.20
C LEU A 101 13.92 -8.39 -33.55
N SER A 102 14.40 -9.50 -34.10
CA SER A 102 14.18 -10.84 -33.55
C SER A 102 14.68 -11.01 -32.11
N SER A 103 15.92 -10.62 -31.83
CA SER A 103 16.50 -10.70 -30.49
C SER A 103 15.80 -9.76 -29.50
N ALA A 104 15.43 -8.56 -29.95
CA ALA A 104 14.72 -7.59 -29.12
C ALA A 104 13.33 -8.07 -28.72
N LEU A 105 12.58 -8.63 -29.68
CA LEU A 105 11.25 -9.16 -29.42
C LEU A 105 11.27 -10.46 -28.61
N ASP A 106 12.25 -11.34 -28.82
CA ASP A 106 12.36 -12.59 -28.04
C ASP A 106 12.55 -12.31 -26.56
N ALA A 107 13.51 -11.45 -26.22
CA ALA A 107 13.78 -11.04 -24.84
C ALA A 107 12.65 -10.21 -24.23
N ALA A 108 11.93 -9.41 -25.04
CA ALA A 108 10.78 -8.63 -24.58
C ALA A 108 9.58 -9.54 -24.29
N ALA A 109 9.21 -10.43 -25.23
CA ALA A 109 8.08 -11.36 -25.09
C ALA A 109 8.25 -12.27 -23.86
N ASP A 110 9.47 -12.80 -23.67
CA ASP A 110 9.78 -13.69 -22.56
C ASP A 110 9.63 -13.00 -21.18
N ARG A 111 10.16 -11.78 -21.07
CA ARG A 111 10.03 -10.96 -19.85
C ARG A 111 8.60 -10.47 -19.62
N THR A 112 7.89 -10.05 -20.66
CA THR A 112 6.48 -9.64 -20.53
C THR A 112 5.61 -10.79 -20.04
N ALA A 113 5.89 -12.03 -20.46
CA ALA A 113 5.14 -13.20 -20.03
C ALA A 113 5.41 -13.59 -18.56
N ARG A 114 6.67 -13.49 -18.08
CA ARG A 114 7.08 -14.12 -16.81
C ARG A 114 7.69 -13.19 -15.74
N TRP A 115 8.25 -12.05 -16.15
CA TRP A 115 9.20 -11.30 -15.32
C TRP A 115 8.90 -9.81 -15.20
N ASP A 116 7.70 -9.35 -15.59
CA ASP A 116 7.25 -7.99 -15.25
C ASP A 116 6.93 -7.92 -13.77
N LEU A 117 7.91 -7.50 -12.96
CA LEU A 117 7.82 -7.49 -11.50
C LEU A 117 6.66 -6.66 -10.95
N ARG A 118 6.01 -5.81 -11.75
CA ARG A 118 4.84 -5.04 -11.31
C ARG A 118 3.59 -5.92 -11.17
N PHE A 119 3.50 -7.01 -11.92
CA PHE A 119 2.33 -7.87 -12.01
C PHE A 119 2.67 -9.34 -11.73
N PRO A 120 1.70 -10.21 -11.40
CA PRO A 120 1.90 -11.66 -11.46
C PRO A 120 2.24 -12.11 -12.87
N ALA A 121 2.95 -13.24 -12.99
CA ALA A 121 3.17 -13.87 -14.29
C ALA A 121 1.85 -14.13 -15.02
N ILE A 122 1.88 -14.05 -16.36
CA ILE A 122 0.69 -14.27 -17.19
C ILE A 122 0.21 -15.71 -17.02
N GLN A 123 -1.07 -15.89 -16.73
CA GLN A 123 -1.69 -17.18 -16.56
C GLN A 123 -2.18 -17.74 -17.90
N ARG A 124 -2.25 -19.07 -18.00
CA ARG A 124 -2.69 -19.75 -19.24
C ARG A 124 -4.10 -19.33 -19.65
N GLY A 125 -5.01 -19.22 -18.68
CA GLY A 125 -6.39 -18.79 -18.89
C GLY A 125 -6.52 -17.34 -19.36
N GLU A 126 -5.52 -16.49 -19.15
CA GLU A 126 -5.55 -15.08 -19.60
C GLU A 126 -5.32 -14.95 -21.10
N LEU A 127 -4.56 -15.87 -21.72
CA LEU A 127 -4.01 -15.67 -23.07
C LEU A 127 -5.07 -15.33 -24.11
N ALA A 128 -6.27 -15.90 -24.02
CA ALA A 128 -7.36 -15.62 -24.96
C ALA A 128 -8.06 -14.27 -24.72
N GLU A 129 -7.96 -13.71 -23.52
CA GLU A 129 -8.60 -12.45 -23.11
C GLU A 129 -7.69 -11.23 -23.38
N LEU A 130 -6.41 -11.44 -23.68
CA LEU A 130 -5.42 -10.38 -23.82
C LEU A 130 -5.33 -9.81 -25.24
N THR A 131 -4.97 -8.53 -25.31
CA THR A 131 -4.53 -7.87 -26.54
C THR A 131 -3.01 -7.73 -26.53
N LEU A 132 -2.37 -8.16 -27.61
CA LEU A 132 -0.93 -8.01 -27.82
C LEU A 132 -0.66 -6.70 -28.55
N GLU A 133 0.24 -5.90 -28.01
CA GLU A 133 0.81 -4.74 -28.68
C GLU A 133 2.34 -4.84 -28.73
N VAL A 134 2.91 -4.64 -29.92
CA VAL A 134 4.35 -4.68 -30.17
C VAL A 134 4.83 -3.31 -30.63
N TRP A 135 5.67 -2.66 -29.82
CA TRP A 135 6.32 -1.40 -30.17
C TRP A 135 7.70 -1.66 -30.77
N ILE A 136 7.97 -1.02 -31.90
CA ILE A 136 9.26 -1.07 -32.59
C ILE A 136 9.84 0.35 -32.60
N LEU A 137 11.07 0.52 -32.09
CA LEU A 137 11.66 1.83 -31.81
C LEU A 137 12.94 2.07 -32.63
N TRP A 138 13.13 3.31 -33.09
CA TRP A 138 14.26 3.73 -33.90
C TRP A 138 14.58 5.22 -33.68
N ASN A 139 15.62 5.74 -34.36
CA ASN A 139 16.00 7.16 -34.35
C ASN A 139 16.16 7.80 -32.96
N CYS A 140 16.89 7.17 -32.03
CA CYS A 140 17.18 7.78 -30.74
C CYS A 140 18.23 8.90 -30.87
N GLN A 141 17.85 10.13 -30.53
CA GLN A 141 18.65 11.34 -30.68
C GLN A 141 18.66 12.17 -29.39
N PRO A 142 19.80 12.76 -29.00
CA PRO A 142 19.86 13.66 -27.85
C PRO A 142 19.14 14.99 -28.13
N ILE A 143 18.42 15.51 -27.13
CA ILE A 143 17.89 16.88 -27.16
C ILE A 143 19.01 17.83 -26.74
N VAL A 144 19.53 18.59 -27.70
CA VAL A 144 20.61 19.57 -27.48
C VAL A 144 20.09 20.87 -26.86
N ALA A 145 18.79 21.16 -26.99
CA ALA A 145 18.17 22.34 -26.40
C ALA A 145 18.26 22.32 -24.86
N GLU A 146 18.34 23.50 -24.25
CA GLU A 146 18.46 23.68 -22.80
C GLU A 146 17.26 24.43 -22.22
N GLY A 147 17.01 24.23 -20.93
CA GLY A 147 15.93 24.89 -20.19
C GLY A 147 14.58 24.77 -20.89
N GLU A 148 13.87 25.88 -20.97
CA GLU A 148 12.52 25.96 -21.55
C GLU A 148 12.46 25.66 -23.06
N SER A 149 13.56 25.87 -23.79
CA SER A 149 13.61 25.59 -25.23
C SER A 149 13.48 24.10 -25.56
N ARG A 150 13.66 23.21 -24.57
CA ARG A 150 13.45 21.76 -24.72
C ARG A 150 12.03 21.39 -25.13
N VAL A 151 11.03 22.19 -24.78
CA VAL A 151 9.62 21.96 -25.17
C VAL A 151 9.46 21.94 -26.70
N GLY A 152 10.16 22.83 -27.41
CA GLY A 152 10.09 22.91 -28.87
C GLY A 152 10.78 21.76 -29.61
N ALA A 153 11.57 20.93 -28.92
CA ALA A 153 12.23 19.75 -29.49
C ALA A 153 11.36 18.48 -29.43
N VAL A 154 10.19 18.56 -28.78
CA VAL A 154 9.32 17.40 -28.54
C VAL A 154 8.05 17.53 -29.38
N GLU A 155 7.82 16.57 -30.28
CA GLU A 155 6.63 16.46 -31.11
C GLU A 155 5.73 15.35 -30.55
N VAL A 156 4.60 15.74 -29.94
CA VAL A 156 3.62 14.81 -29.36
C VAL A 156 3.02 13.91 -30.44
N GLY A 157 2.93 12.60 -30.16
CA GLY A 157 2.42 11.59 -31.09
C GLY A 157 3.45 11.05 -32.08
N ARG A 158 4.61 11.70 -32.19
CA ARG A 158 5.75 11.19 -32.96
C ARG A 158 6.89 10.72 -32.06
N HIS A 159 7.28 11.55 -31.09
CA HIS A 159 8.42 11.28 -30.22
C HIS A 159 8.03 10.50 -28.97
N GLY A 160 8.82 9.48 -28.63
CA GLY A 160 8.99 9.00 -27.27
C GLY A 160 10.12 9.78 -26.59
N LEU A 161 10.15 9.74 -25.25
CA LEU A 161 11.14 10.46 -24.44
C LEU A 161 11.91 9.51 -23.54
N GLN A 162 13.21 9.73 -23.45
CA GLN A 162 14.06 9.12 -22.43
C GLN A 162 14.78 10.22 -21.64
N VAL A 163 14.78 10.07 -20.32
CA VAL A 163 15.49 10.97 -19.40
C VAL A 163 16.51 10.19 -18.58
N ILE A 164 17.69 10.77 -18.39
CA ILE A 164 18.78 10.20 -17.58
C ILE A 164 19.38 11.31 -16.71
N ARG A 165 19.49 11.05 -15.40
CA ARG A 165 20.21 11.91 -14.44
C ARG A 165 20.87 11.06 -13.36
N GLY A 166 22.19 10.89 -13.44
CA GLY A 166 22.92 9.98 -12.56
C GLY A 166 22.39 8.55 -12.69
N LYS A 167 21.93 7.96 -11.57
CA LYS A 167 21.32 6.61 -11.56
C LYS A 167 19.83 6.59 -11.94
N HIS A 168 19.19 7.76 -12.04
CA HIS A 168 17.77 7.87 -12.39
C HIS A 168 17.59 7.81 -13.90
N ARG A 169 16.72 6.91 -14.37
CA ARG A 169 16.37 6.76 -15.78
C ARG A 169 14.87 6.55 -15.93
N GLY A 170 14.27 7.21 -16.90
CA GLY A 170 12.86 7.04 -17.27
C GLY A 170 12.70 7.03 -18.78
N LEU A 171 11.69 6.31 -19.27
CA LEU A 171 11.34 6.25 -20.68
C LEU A 171 9.82 6.20 -20.86
N LEU A 172 9.27 7.02 -21.74
CA LEU A 172 7.88 6.97 -22.17
C LEU A 172 7.80 6.75 -23.69
N LEU A 173 6.93 5.83 -24.12
CA LEU A 173 6.71 5.50 -25.53
C LEU A 173 5.94 6.63 -26.25
N PRO A 174 6.06 6.76 -27.58
CA PRO A 174 5.40 7.81 -28.35
C PRO A 174 3.88 7.91 -28.13
N GLY A 175 3.20 6.77 -27.95
CA GLY A 175 1.74 6.72 -27.77
C GLY A 175 1.25 7.34 -26.46
N VAL A 176 2.09 7.36 -25.41
CA VAL A 176 1.68 7.75 -24.04
C VAL A 176 1.13 9.17 -23.99
N ALA A 177 1.78 10.11 -24.68
CA ALA A 177 1.35 11.51 -24.67
C ALA A 177 -0.02 11.68 -25.35
N VAL A 178 -0.30 10.89 -26.40
CA VAL A 178 -1.58 10.92 -27.11
C VAL A 178 -2.69 10.29 -26.27
N GLU A 179 -2.42 9.11 -25.70
CA GLU A 179 -3.35 8.35 -24.85
C GLU A 179 -3.79 9.15 -23.61
N HIS A 180 -2.87 9.92 -23.02
CA HIS A 180 -3.14 10.71 -21.82
C HIS A 180 -3.41 12.20 -22.10
N HIS A 181 -3.58 12.60 -23.36
CA HIS A 181 -3.85 13.98 -23.78
C HIS A 181 -2.83 15.00 -23.22
N LEU A 182 -1.56 14.63 -23.20
CA LEU A 182 -0.47 15.46 -22.68
C LEU A 182 0.09 16.38 -23.75
N ASP A 183 0.37 17.63 -23.39
CA ASP A 183 1.23 18.50 -24.20
C ASP A 183 2.73 18.15 -24.03
N ALA A 184 3.59 18.78 -24.83
CA ALA A 184 5.04 18.54 -24.82
C ALA A 184 5.69 18.82 -23.45
N ARG A 185 5.23 19.86 -22.73
CA ARG A 185 5.74 20.19 -21.39
C ARG A 185 5.33 19.11 -20.40
N GLN A 186 4.03 18.79 -20.36
CA GLN A 186 3.50 17.77 -19.50
C GLN A 186 4.18 16.43 -19.76
N PHE A 187 4.50 16.11 -21.02
CA PHE A 187 5.21 14.88 -21.36
C PHE A 187 6.63 14.83 -20.79
N LEU A 188 7.38 15.94 -20.85
CA LEU A 188 8.69 16.10 -20.21
C LEU A 188 8.62 15.97 -18.67
N GLU A 189 7.58 16.52 -18.05
CA GLU A 189 7.34 16.36 -16.61
C GLU A 189 7.03 14.91 -16.23
N HIS A 190 6.20 14.23 -17.02
CA HIS A 190 5.82 12.84 -16.76
C HIS A 190 6.99 11.88 -16.90
N VAL A 191 7.88 12.07 -17.89
CA VAL A 191 9.07 11.21 -18.02
C VAL A 191 10.03 11.43 -16.84
N CYS A 192 10.13 12.66 -16.30
CA CYS A 192 10.87 12.94 -15.07
C CYS A 192 10.26 12.23 -13.86
N ARG A 193 8.94 12.35 -13.66
CA ARG A 193 8.23 11.64 -12.58
C ARG A 193 8.46 10.13 -12.67
N LYS A 194 8.42 9.56 -13.88
CA LYS A 194 8.69 8.13 -14.13
C LYS A 194 10.12 7.72 -13.78
N ALA A 195 11.09 8.61 -13.94
CA ALA A 195 12.48 8.39 -13.52
C ALA A 195 12.69 8.56 -12.00
N GLY A 196 11.65 8.93 -11.25
CA GLY A 196 11.74 9.29 -9.84
C GLY A 196 12.40 10.66 -9.60
N LEU A 197 12.37 11.54 -10.60
CA LEU A 197 12.92 12.89 -10.55
C LEU A 197 11.80 13.93 -10.29
N PRO A 198 12.13 15.11 -9.73
CA PRO A 198 11.21 16.23 -9.68
C PRO A 198 10.64 16.57 -11.06
N PRO A 199 9.36 16.99 -11.17
CA PRO A 199 8.73 17.25 -12.46
C PRO A 199 9.47 18.28 -13.33
N ASN A 200 10.13 19.26 -12.71
CA ASN A 200 10.89 20.31 -13.39
C ASN A 200 12.36 19.93 -13.67
N ALA A 201 12.78 18.69 -13.38
CA ALA A 201 14.17 18.26 -13.57
C ALA A 201 14.63 18.34 -15.02
N TRP A 202 13.71 18.30 -15.99
CA TRP A 202 14.01 18.47 -17.42
C TRP A 202 14.49 19.88 -17.77
N LEU A 203 14.36 20.89 -16.90
CA LEU A 203 14.93 22.22 -17.12
C LEU A 203 16.44 22.27 -16.84
N ASP A 204 16.94 21.31 -16.06
CA ASP A 204 18.32 21.28 -15.59
C ASP A 204 19.27 20.75 -16.68
N SER A 205 20.38 21.45 -16.87
CA SER A 205 21.49 21.05 -17.77
C SER A 205 22.11 19.69 -17.38
N ALA A 206 22.07 19.31 -16.10
CA ALA A 206 22.55 18.02 -15.63
C ALA A 206 21.65 16.83 -16.04
N THR A 207 20.44 17.12 -16.55
CA THR A 207 19.49 16.13 -17.04
C THR A 207 19.69 15.92 -18.53
N GLN A 208 20.02 14.69 -18.93
CA GLN A 208 20.13 14.29 -20.33
C GLN A 208 18.76 13.82 -20.82
N LEU A 209 18.36 14.30 -22.00
CA LEU A 209 17.09 13.98 -22.63
C LEU A 209 17.33 13.49 -24.05
N PHE A 210 16.54 12.50 -24.46
CA PHE A 210 16.58 11.92 -25.80
C PHE A 210 15.16 11.81 -26.33
N THR A 211 15.00 12.09 -27.62
CA THR A 211 13.81 11.72 -28.40
C THR A 211 14.08 10.44 -29.16
N PHE A 212 13.06 9.63 -29.38
CA PHE A 212 13.10 8.50 -30.31
C PHE A 212 11.75 8.35 -30.98
N GLU A 213 11.70 7.61 -32.09
CA GLU A 213 10.47 7.38 -32.84
C GLU A 213 10.03 5.92 -32.70
N GLY A 214 8.74 5.65 -32.91
CA GLY A 214 8.18 4.31 -32.75
C GLY A 214 6.81 4.18 -33.40
N TYR A 215 6.46 2.96 -33.80
CA TYR A 215 5.09 2.58 -34.13
C TYR A 215 4.73 1.28 -33.39
N SER A 216 3.44 1.08 -33.14
CA SER A 216 2.93 -0.15 -32.57
C SER A 216 2.14 -0.98 -33.59
N LEU A 217 2.17 -2.29 -33.39
CA LEU A 217 1.32 -3.28 -34.04
C LEU A 217 0.44 -3.88 -32.95
N GLU A 218 -0.87 -3.94 -33.16
CA GLU A 218 -1.81 -4.41 -32.15
C GLU A 218 -2.80 -5.43 -32.73
N ALA A 219 -3.04 -6.53 -32.01
CA ALA A 219 -4.09 -7.50 -32.33
C ALA A 219 -4.51 -8.32 -31.10
N PRO A 220 -5.78 -8.78 -31.03
CA PRO A 220 -6.22 -9.71 -29.98
C PRO A 220 -5.42 -11.02 -30.03
N MET A 221 -4.92 -11.50 -28.90
CA MET A 221 -4.17 -12.76 -28.81
C MET A 221 -4.99 -13.95 -29.33
N ALA A 222 -6.30 -13.95 -29.05
CA ALA A 222 -7.24 -14.94 -29.58
C ALA A 222 -7.41 -14.91 -31.11
N SER A 223 -6.86 -13.94 -31.84
CA SER A 223 -6.80 -13.99 -33.31
C SER A 223 -5.47 -14.56 -33.81
N LEU A 224 -4.41 -14.51 -32.98
CA LEU A 224 -3.04 -14.84 -33.33
C LEU A 224 -2.63 -16.27 -32.94
N LEU A 225 -3.21 -16.80 -31.85
CA LEU A 225 -2.81 -18.10 -31.30
C LEU A 225 -3.45 -19.28 -32.07
N PRO A 226 -2.72 -20.37 -32.34
CA PRO A 226 -3.30 -21.62 -32.84
C PRO A 226 -4.35 -22.21 -31.89
N PRO A 227 -5.39 -22.92 -32.37
CA PRO A 227 -6.42 -23.54 -31.54
C PRO A 227 -5.87 -24.46 -30.45
N GLU A 228 -4.80 -25.21 -30.72
CA GLU A 228 -4.22 -26.17 -29.79
C GLU A 228 -3.65 -25.47 -28.54
N LEU A 229 -3.05 -24.29 -28.71
CA LEU A 229 -2.54 -23.47 -27.61
C LEU A 229 -3.66 -22.77 -26.84
N ARG A 230 -4.86 -22.66 -27.41
CA ARG A 230 -6.05 -22.13 -26.71
C ARG A 230 -6.71 -23.19 -25.82
N GLU A 231 -6.69 -24.46 -26.22
CA GLU A 231 -7.33 -25.57 -25.50
C GLU A 231 -6.49 -26.15 -24.35
N LEU A 232 -5.15 -25.99 -24.37
CA LEU A 232 -4.20 -26.45 -23.34
C LEU A 232 -4.28 -25.68 -21.99
N ALA A 233 -5.32 -24.87 -21.79
CA ALA A 233 -5.49 -23.94 -20.67
C ALA A 233 -6.26 -24.51 -19.46
N THR A 234 -6.41 -25.83 -19.32
CA THR A 234 -7.07 -26.41 -18.14
C THR A 234 -6.11 -26.54 -16.95
N GLY A 235 -6.53 -26.04 -15.80
CA GLY A 235 -5.77 -26.09 -14.54
C GLY A 235 -5.50 -27.52 -14.06
N ARG A 236 -4.35 -27.73 -13.39
CA ARG A 236 -3.96 -29.05 -12.84
C ARG A 236 -4.73 -29.43 -11.58
N LEU A 237 -5.28 -28.46 -10.85
CA LEU A 237 -6.03 -28.65 -9.62
C LEU A 237 -7.52 -28.85 -9.95
N ALA A 238 -8.12 -29.95 -9.48
CA ALA A 238 -9.54 -30.22 -9.67
C ALA A 238 -10.34 -30.13 -8.36
N MET A 239 -11.66 -29.95 -8.45
CA MET A 239 -12.53 -29.92 -7.27
C MET A 239 -12.44 -31.21 -6.43
N GLY A 240 -12.19 -32.36 -7.08
CA GLY A 240 -11.97 -33.62 -6.38
C GLY A 240 -10.76 -33.61 -5.44
N ASP A 241 -9.70 -32.85 -5.77
CA ASP A 241 -8.54 -32.68 -4.90
C ASP A 241 -8.89 -31.86 -3.67
N VAL A 242 -9.61 -30.74 -3.85
CA VAL A 242 -10.04 -29.87 -2.75
C VAL A 242 -10.95 -30.63 -1.77
N VAL A 243 -11.87 -31.46 -2.27
CA VAL A 243 -12.71 -32.32 -1.42
C VAL A 243 -11.88 -33.32 -0.62
N ARG A 244 -10.89 -33.97 -1.24
CA ARG A 244 -9.98 -34.91 -0.55
C ARG A 244 -9.14 -34.20 0.52
N LEU A 245 -8.62 -33.01 0.22
CA LEU A 245 -7.82 -32.22 1.14
C LEU A 245 -8.66 -31.69 2.31
N ALA A 246 -9.91 -31.29 2.08
CA ALA A 246 -10.83 -30.91 3.16
C ALA A 246 -11.09 -32.08 4.13
N ALA A 247 -11.30 -33.28 3.60
CA ALA A 247 -11.48 -34.49 4.41
C ALA A 247 -10.21 -34.85 5.20
N LEU A 248 -9.03 -34.73 4.57
CA LEU A 248 -7.74 -34.92 5.25
C LEU A 248 -7.54 -33.88 6.37
N ALA A 249 -7.83 -32.60 6.11
CA ALA A 249 -7.73 -31.54 7.09
C ALA A 249 -8.66 -31.78 8.28
N HIS A 250 -9.89 -32.26 8.03
CA HIS A 250 -10.83 -32.63 9.09
C HIS A 250 -10.27 -33.78 9.96
N HIS A 251 -9.75 -34.84 9.33
CA HIS A 251 -9.14 -35.95 10.07
C HIS A 251 -7.95 -35.48 10.91
N ASN A 252 -7.06 -34.68 10.33
CA ASN A 252 -5.89 -34.14 11.02
C ASN A 252 -6.27 -33.19 12.15
N LEU A 253 -7.34 -32.40 12.01
CA LEU A 253 -7.85 -31.52 13.06
C LEU A 253 -8.14 -32.34 14.34
N LEU A 254 -8.91 -33.42 14.19
CA LEU A 254 -9.29 -34.29 15.30
C LEU A 254 -8.07 -34.99 15.89
N ALA A 255 -7.19 -35.52 15.05
CA ALA A 255 -5.96 -36.19 15.48
C ALA A 255 -5.10 -35.23 16.32
N MET A 256 -4.78 -34.06 15.80
CA MET A 256 -3.93 -33.08 16.47
C MET A 256 -4.56 -32.54 17.75
N PHE A 257 -5.87 -32.28 17.73
CA PHE A 257 -6.58 -31.79 18.93
C PHE A 257 -6.53 -32.83 20.07
N GLN A 258 -6.64 -34.12 19.73
CA GLN A 258 -6.53 -35.24 20.68
C GLN A 258 -5.08 -35.63 21.03
N GLY A 259 -4.07 -34.97 20.45
CA GLY A 259 -2.65 -35.26 20.70
C GLY A 259 -2.10 -36.45 19.88
N ALA A 260 -2.84 -36.95 18.89
CA ALA A 260 -2.37 -37.93 17.93
C ALA A 260 -1.55 -37.28 16.80
N THR A 261 -0.81 -38.12 16.07
CA THR A 261 0.02 -37.68 14.94
C THR A 261 -0.85 -37.48 13.69
N PRO A 262 -0.83 -36.30 13.04
CA PRO A 262 -1.55 -36.08 11.79
C PRO A 262 -0.84 -36.70 10.59
N ASN A 263 -1.57 -36.87 9.50
CA ASN A 263 -1.02 -37.22 8.19
C ASN A 263 -0.61 -35.96 7.44
N TYR A 264 0.69 -35.70 7.35
CA TYR A 264 1.22 -34.45 6.81
C TYR A 264 1.10 -34.28 5.28
N TYR A 265 0.86 -35.38 4.56
CA TYR A 265 0.86 -35.38 3.10
C TYR A 265 -0.03 -36.51 2.55
N THR A 266 -0.59 -36.28 1.36
CA THR A 266 -1.25 -37.33 0.56
C THR A 266 -0.86 -37.21 -0.91
N SER A 267 -0.46 -38.34 -1.51
CA SER A 267 -0.23 -38.42 -2.97
C SER A 267 -1.53 -38.54 -3.77
N ALA A 268 -2.67 -38.70 -3.11
CA ALA A 268 -3.97 -38.87 -3.75
C ALA A 268 -4.64 -37.53 -4.12
N ALA A 269 -4.02 -36.40 -3.79
CA ALA A 269 -4.49 -35.06 -4.14
C ALA A 269 -3.34 -34.23 -4.72
N PHE A 270 -3.70 -33.23 -5.51
CA PHE A 270 -2.75 -32.23 -6.03
C PHE A 270 -1.91 -31.61 -4.89
N ASP A 271 -0.62 -31.44 -5.15
CA ASP A 271 0.26 -30.59 -4.37
C ASP A 271 1.11 -29.76 -5.33
N GLY A 272 1.11 -28.45 -5.13
CA GLY A 272 1.70 -27.50 -6.05
C GLY A 272 1.42 -26.06 -5.65
N PRO A 273 1.92 -25.11 -6.46
CA PRO A 273 1.77 -23.69 -6.18
C PRO A 273 0.31 -23.25 -6.31
N VAL A 274 -0.17 -22.52 -5.31
CA VAL A 274 -1.48 -21.86 -5.28
C VAL A 274 -1.34 -20.42 -4.80
N GLN A 275 -2.35 -19.60 -5.04
CA GLN A 275 -2.36 -18.18 -4.65
C GLN A 275 -3.03 -17.95 -3.31
N GLY A 276 -3.84 -18.89 -2.83
CA GLY A 276 -4.40 -18.76 -1.51
C GLY A 276 -5.12 -20.01 -1.04
N VAL A 277 -5.18 -20.14 0.27
CA VAL A 277 -5.89 -21.21 0.97
C VAL A 277 -6.69 -20.59 2.10
N VAL A 278 -7.98 -20.91 2.16
CA VAL A 278 -8.87 -20.56 3.26
C VAL A 278 -9.42 -21.84 3.86
N LEU A 279 -9.13 -22.06 5.13
CA LEU A 279 -9.60 -23.18 5.92
C LEU A 279 -10.67 -22.65 6.89
N THR A 280 -11.91 -23.13 6.74
CA THR A 280 -13.03 -22.76 7.61
C THR A 280 -13.43 -23.94 8.48
N ILE A 281 -13.79 -23.66 9.73
CA ILE A 281 -14.41 -24.64 10.63
C ILE A 281 -15.78 -24.11 11.01
N ASN A 282 -16.81 -24.87 10.66
CA ASN A 282 -18.19 -24.46 10.82
C ASN A 282 -18.97 -25.46 11.68
N LYS A 283 -19.94 -24.94 12.43
CA LYS A 283 -20.97 -25.72 13.10
C LYS A 283 -22.19 -25.82 12.16
N LEU A 284 -22.74 -27.02 12.06
CA LEU A 284 -24.02 -27.25 11.39
C LEU A 284 -25.16 -26.92 12.37
N ASN A 285 -26.06 -26.02 11.99
CA ASN A 285 -27.30 -25.77 12.72
C ASN A 285 -28.46 -26.55 12.08
N ASP A 286 -29.48 -26.86 12.88
CA ASP A 286 -30.68 -27.58 12.42
C ASP A 286 -31.37 -26.78 11.30
N GLY A 287 -31.20 -27.19 10.04
CA GLY A 287 -31.88 -26.60 8.89
C GLY A 287 -31.02 -25.85 7.86
N THR A 288 -29.80 -26.30 7.57
CA THR A 288 -28.87 -25.86 6.48
C THR A 288 -27.98 -24.65 6.75
N ALA A 289 -28.25 -23.86 7.79
CA ALA A 289 -27.37 -22.74 8.15
C ALA A 289 -26.07 -23.24 8.79
N THR A 290 -24.93 -22.77 8.30
CA THR A 290 -23.61 -23.02 8.89
C THR A 290 -23.15 -21.79 9.66
N GLU A 291 -22.65 -22.00 10.88
CA GLU A 291 -22.06 -20.93 11.71
C GLU A 291 -20.55 -21.10 11.72
N ARG A 292 -19.80 -20.07 11.30
CA ARG A 292 -18.34 -20.13 11.28
C ARG A 292 -17.79 -20.00 12.71
N VAL A 293 -17.18 -21.07 13.19
CA VAL A 293 -16.54 -21.13 14.52
C VAL A 293 -15.15 -20.53 14.45
N MET A 294 -14.39 -20.86 13.40
CA MET A 294 -13.05 -20.33 13.21
C MET A 294 -12.61 -20.40 11.75
N GLU A 295 -11.60 -19.60 11.42
CA GLU A 295 -10.97 -19.54 10.11
C GLU A 295 -9.48 -19.33 10.27
N ALA A 296 -8.71 -19.95 9.39
CA ALA A 296 -7.33 -19.55 9.12
C ALA A 296 -7.14 -19.44 7.61
N SER A 297 -6.45 -18.39 7.16
CA SER A 297 -6.30 -18.10 5.76
C SER A 297 -4.93 -17.51 5.43
N ARG A 298 -4.44 -17.82 4.22
CA ARG A 298 -3.22 -17.23 3.65
C ARG A 298 -3.46 -17.01 2.18
N VAL A 299 -3.36 -15.76 1.73
CA VAL A 299 -3.57 -15.36 0.33
C VAL A 299 -2.41 -14.48 -0.09
N PHE A 300 -1.82 -14.81 -1.23
CA PHE A 300 -0.66 -14.13 -1.78
C PHE A 300 -0.72 -14.11 -3.32
N PRO A 301 -1.53 -13.22 -3.93
CA PRO A 301 -1.80 -13.26 -5.38
C PRO A 301 -0.57 -13.06 -6.27
N ARG A 302 0.47 -12.37 -5.77
CA ARG A 302 1.72 -12.12 -6.52
C ARG A 302 2.76 -13.21 -6.34
N GLY A 303 2.56 -14.16 -5.44
CA GLY A 303 3.46 -15.27 -5.21
C GLY A 303 2.75 -16.61 -5.27
N GLU A 304 3.43 -17.62 -4.74
CA GLU A 304 2.96 -19.00 -4.75
C GLU A 304 3.13 -19.60 -3.36
N LEU A 305 2.14 -20.39 -2.95
CA LEU A 305 2.10 -21.13 -1.70
C LEU A 305 2.08 -22.62 -2.01
N PRO A 306 2.90 -23.45 -1.36
CA PRO A 306 2.78 -24.91 -1.47
C PRO A 306 1.47 -25.35 -0.77
N LEU A 307 0.55 -25.95 -1.53
CA LEU A 307 -0.82 -26.20 -1.08
C LEU A 307 -0.90 -27.04 0.22
N GLN A 308 -0.36 -28.26 0.23
CA GLN A 308 -0.55 -29.15 1.38
C GLN A 308 0.20 -28.68 2.64
N ALA A 309 1.41 -28.13 2.47
CA ALA A 309 2.17 -27.55 3.58
C ALA A 309 1.44 -26.33 4.18
N THR A 310 0.91 -25.44 3.33
CA THR A 310 0.13 -24.27 3.78
C THR A 310 -1.13 -24.71 4.52
N LEU A 311 -1.84 -25.72 4.01
CA LEU A 311 -3.02 -26.28 4.67
C LEU A 311 -2.70 -26.80 6.08
N MET A 312 -1.55 -27.46 6.26
CA MET A 312 -1.10 -27.94 7.56
C MET A 312 -0.77 -26.79 8.53
N ASP A 313 -0.09 -25.73 8.08
CA ASP A 313 0.17 -24.54 8.90
C ASP A 313 -1.13 -23.87 9.39
N LEU A 314 -2.10 -23.72 8.48
CA LEU A 314 -3.40 -23.15 8.81
C LEU A 314 -4.14 -24.03 9.82
N LEU A 315 -4.06 -25.35 9.67
CA LEU A 315 -4.65 -26.28 10.61
C LEU A 315 -4.00 -26.22 12.00
N GLN A 316 -2.67 -26.11 12.07
CA GLN A 316 -1.96 -25.91 13.35
C GLN A 316 -2.40 -24.63 14.05
N THR A 317 -2.59 -23.55 13.29
CA THR A 317 -3.12 -22.28 13.80
C THR A 317 -4.50 -22.47 14.41
N ILE A 318 -5.37 -23.23 13.74
CA ILE A 318 -6.71 -23.55 14.24
C ILE A 318 -6.64 -24.39 15.53
N VAL A 319 -5.85 -25.45 15.56
CA VAL A 319 -5.70 -26.29 16.76
C VAL A 319 -5.20 -25.48 17.96
N ALA A 320 -4.23 -24.57 17.75
CA ALA A 320 -3.75 -23.68 18.79
C ALA A 320 -4.87 -22.76 19.32
N GLY A 321 -5.70 -22.20 18.43
CA GLY A 321 -6.87 -21.40 18.79
C GLY A 321 -7.88 -22.17 19.65
N PHE A 322 -8.22 -23.41 19.26
CA PHE A 322 -9.14 -24.26 20.04
C PHE A 322 -8.60 -24.62 21.43
N ARG A 323 -7.29 -24.89 21.55
CA ARG A 323 -6.66 -25.13 22.86
C ARG A 323 -6.67 -23.89 23.74
N GLY A 324 -6.41 -22.71 23.16
CA GLY A 324 -6.50 -21.44 23.88
C GLY A 324 -7.90 -21.13 24.42
N GLN A 325 -8.94 -21.55 23.69
CA GLN A 325 -10.35 -21.39 24.09
C GLN A 325 -10.91 -22.54 24.94
N GLN A 326 -10.12 -23.60 25.17
CA GLN A 326 -10.51 -24.78 25.97
C GLN A 326 -11.83 -25.45 25.50
N LEU A 327 -12.02 -25.60 24.19
CA LEU A 327 -13.25 -26.19 23.63
C LEU A 327 -13.41 -27.69 23.98
N ASP A 328 -14.66 -28.15 24.16
CA ASP A 328 -14.99 -29.58 24.42
C ASP A 328 -14.61 -30.44 23.19
N PRO A 329 -13.82 -31.53 23.35
CA PRO A 329 -13.52 -32.47 22.27
C PRO A 329 -14.74 -33.02 21.52
N ARG A 330 -15.87 -33.24 22.20
CA ARG A 330 -17.11 -33.70 21.54
C ARG A 330 -17.71 -32.62 20.65
N PHE A 331 -17.58 -31.36 21.05
CA PHE A 331 -17.98 -30.22 20.23
C PHE A 331 -17.08 -30.12 19.00
N VAL A 332 -15.76 -30.23 19.15
CA VAL A 332 -14.82 -30.20 18.02
C VAL A 332 -15.13 -31.31 17.01
N SER A 333 -15.47 -32.51 17.48
CA SER A 333 -15.86 -33.64 16.62
C SER A 333 -17.17 -33.44 15.84
N SER A 334 -18.03 -32.49 16.23
CA SER A 334 -19.27 -32.19 15.49
C SER A 334 -19.09 -31.09 14.43
N LEU A 335 -17.92 -30.46 14.35
CA LEU A 335 -17.63 -29.39 13.41
C LEU A 335 -17.32 -29.93 12.03
N ARG A 336 -17.69 -29.18 11.00
CA ARG A 336 -17.34 -29.44 9.59
C ARG A 336 -16.14 -28.59 9.21
N THR A 337 -15.22 -29.17 8.43
CA THR A 337 -14.11 -28.46 7.81
C THR A 337 -14.45 -28.10 6.37
N GLY A 338 -14.34 -26.83 6.02
CA GLY A 338 -14.45 -26.31 4.67
C GLY A 338 -13.08 -25.86 4.15
N LEU A 339 -12.86 -26.01 2.84
CA LEU A 339 -11.63 -25.62 2.17
C LEU A 339 -11.94 -24.86 0.89
N THR A 340 -11.30 -23.71 0.75
CA THR A 340 -11.27 -22.95 -0.51
C THR A 340 -9.83 -22.73 -0.92
N VAL A 341 -9.53 -23.03 -2.18
CA VAL A 341 -8.21 -22.85 -2.79
C VAL A 341 -8.36 -21.86 -3.95
N PHE A 342 -7.48 -20.86 -3.96
CA PHE A 342 -7.40 -19.86 -5.01
C PHE A 342 -6.19 -20.10 -5.89
N VAL A 343 -6.39 -20.07 -7.20
CA VAL A 343 -5.35 -20.26 -8.23
C VAL A 343 -5.52 -19.24 -9.33
N GLU A 344 -4.55 -19.18 -10.25
CA GLU A 344 -4.62 -18.40 -11.50
C GLU A 344 -4.92 -16.91 -11.23
N PRO A 345 -3.95 -16.15 -10.69
CA PRO A 345 -4.15 -14.76 -10.34
C PRO A 345 -4.14 -13.89 -11.59
N HIS A 346 -5.25 -13.20 -11.83
CA HIS A 346 -5.39 -12.25 -12.92
C HIS A 346 -5.47 -10.84 -12.35
N HIS A 347 -4.50 -9.99 -12.66
CA HIS A 347 -4.55 -8.58 -12.27
C HIS A 347 -5.48 -7.83 -13.22
N ILE A 348 -6.49 -7.16 -12.66
CA ILE A 348 -7.57 -6.51 -13.43
C ILE A 348 -7.61 -5.00 -13.21
N GLY A 349 -6.55 -4.40 -12.63
CA GLY A 349 -6.42 -2.97 -12.41
C GLY A 349 -6.32 -2.56 -10.95
N THR A 350 -6.72 -1.32 -10.67
CA THR A 350 -6.72 -0.71 -9.33
C THR A 350 -8.14 -0.50 -8.83
N ALA A 351 -8.33 -0.26 -7.52
CA ALA A 351 -9.69 -0.09 -6.98
C ALA A 351 -10.43 1.16 -7.50
N VAL A 352 -9.74 2.09 -8.16
CA VAL A 352 -10.38 3.23 -8.84
C VAL A 352 -10.61 3.00 -10.33
N ASP A 353 -9.90 2.04 -10.91
CA ASP A 353 -9.87 1.76 -12.35
C ASP A 353 -9.56 0.28 -12.55
N CYS A 354 -10.60 -0.55 -12.44
CA CYS A 354 -10.52 -1.98 -12.67
C CYS A 354 -11.63 -2.45 -13.61
N ALA A 355 -11.31 -3.46 -14.42
CA ALA A 355 -12.26 -4.10 -15.31
C ALA A 355 -12.94 -5.26 -14.57
N LEU A 356 -14.17 -5.03 -14.09
CA LEU A 356 -14.99 -6.10 -13.49
C LEU A 356 -15.67 -6.98 -14.56
N ASP A 357 -15.67 -6.56 -15.81
CA ASP A 357 -16.12 -7.35 -16.94
C ASP A 357 -15.25 -8.61 -17.10
N GLY A 358 -15.87 -9.78 -17.19
CA GLY A 358 -15.19 -11.07 -17.20
C GLY A 358 -14.97 -11.69 -15.80
N VAL A 359 -15.27 -10.98 -14.72
CA VAL A 359 -15.34 -11.58 -13.38
C VAL A 359 -16.64 -12.38 -13.28
N HIS A 360 -16.57 -13.68 -13.52
CA HIS A 360 -17.66 -14.64 -13.27
C HIS A 360 -17.69 -15.13 -11.82
N PRO A 361 -18.60 -14.65 -10.93
CA PRO A 361 -18.61 -14.98 -9.50
C PRO A 361 -18.78 -16.47 -9.19
N ARG A 362 -19.35 -17.22 -10.13
CA ARG A 362 -19.46 -18.68 -10.07
C ARG A 362 -18.11 -19.40 -10.03
N PHE A 363 -17.07 -18.82 -10.63
CA PHE A 363 -15.75 -19.43 -10.76
C PHE A 363 -14.66 -18.59 -10.11
N HIS A 364 -14.91 -17.30 -9.90
CA HIS A 364 -13.91 -16.35 -9.51
C HIS A 364 -14.19 -15.71 -8.15
N ALA A 365 -13.13 -15.55 -7.38
CA ALA A 365 -13.06 -14.64 -6.25
C ALA A 365 -12.48 -13.30 -6.69
N LEU A 366 -12.84 -12.23 -5.97
CA LEU A 366 -12.12 -10.96 -6.02
C LEU A 366 -11.22 -10.84 -4.81
N CYS A 367 -9.95 -10.52 -5.05
CA CYS A 367 -8.95 -10.25 -4.02
C CYS A 367 -8.36 -8.85 -4.23
N LEU A 368 -8.45 -8.00 -3.21
CA LEU A 368 -7.84 -6.68 -3.22
C LEU A 368 -6.64 -6.67 -2.30
N VAL A 369 -5.55 -6.06 -2.76
CA VAL A 369 -4.28 -5.96 -2.03
C VAL A 369 -3.82 -4.51 -1.95
N GLN A 370 -3.49 -4.05 -0.76
CA GLN A 370 -2.84 -2.76 -0.51
C GLN A 370 -1.67 -2.98 0.45
N ASP A 371 -0.46 -2.81 -0.06
CA ASP A 371 0.78 -3.14 0.64
C ASP A 371 0.80 -4.60 1.12
N ASP A 372 0.81 -4.84 2.43
CA ASP A 372 0.76 -6.16 3.06
C ASP A 372 -0.67 -6.62 3.37
N ARG A 373 -1.66 -5.74 3.22
CA ARG A 373 -3.06 -6.03 3.53
C ARG A 373 -3.80 -6.59 2.34
N TRP A 374 -4.65 -7.57 2.59
CA TRP A 374 -5.52 -8.16 1.59
C TRP A 374 -6.88 -8.53 2.17
N ALA A 375 -7.87 -8.50 1.29
CA ALA A 375 -9.18 -9.09 1.52
C ALA A 375 -9.57 -9.86 0.26
N VAL A 376 -10.23 -11.00 0.43
CA VAL A 376 -10.75 -11.82 -0.66
C VAL A 376 -12.17 -12.24 -0.37
N ARG A 377 -13.01 -12.28 -1.41
CA ARG A 377 -14.37 -12.81 -1.34
C ARG A 377 -14.69 -13.66 -2.56
N TYR A 378 -15.30 -14.80 -2.30
CA TYR A 378 -15.91 -15.70 -3.27
C TYR A 378 -17.36 -15.92 -2.86
N ASP A 379 -18.31 -15.60 -3.74
CA ASP A 379 -19.74 -15.78 -3.51
C ASP A 379 -20.46 -15.89 -4.86
N PRO A 380 -20.77 -17.13 -5.31
CA PRO A 380 -21.47 -17.37 -6.57
C PRO A 380 -22.87 -16.77 -6.66
N SER A 381 -23.46 -16.37 -5.53
CA SER A 381 -24.80 -15.76 -5.49
C SER A 381 -24.79 -14.26 -5.81
N GLN A 382 -23.62 -13.62 -5.75
CA GLN A 382 -23.43 -12.19 -5.99
C GLN A 382 -23.00 -11.90 -7.43
N ASN A 383 -23.19 -10.67 -7.88
CA ASN A 383 -22.55 -10.15 -9.10
C ASN A 383 -21.15 -9.58 -8.82
N SER A 384 -20.40 -9.25 -9.87
CA SER A 384 -19.00 -8.77 -9.75
C SER A 384 -18.88 -7.44 -9.00
N THR A 385 -19.85 -6.54 -9.15
CA THR A 385 -19.90 -5.25 -8.44
C THR A 385 -20.16 -5.45 -6.95
N GLU A 386 -21.13 -6.30 -6.59
CA GLU A 386 -21.44 -6.64 -5.19
C GLU A 386 -20.23 -7.28 -4.49
N LEU A 387 -19.54 -8.20 -5.16
CA LEU A 387 -18.30 -8.78 -4.66
C LEU A 387 -17.23 -7.69 -4.43
N PHE A 388 -17.04 -6.80 -5.40
CA PHE A 388 -16.05 -5.73 -5.31
C PHE A 388 -16.32 -4.80 -4.13
N GLU A 389 -17.57 -4.35 -3.97
CA GLU A 389 -18.00 -3.50 -2.86
C GLU A 389 -17.80 -4.18 -1.51
N ALA A 390 -18.14 -5.47 -1.39
CA ALA A 390 -17.94 -6.25 -0.18
C ALA A 390 -16.44 -6.36 0.19
N VAL A 391 -15.57 -6.65 -0.78
CA VAL A 391 -14.13 -6.75 -0.55
C VAL A 391 -13.52 -5.38 -0.22
N MET A 392 -13.95 -4.30 -0.90
CA MET A 392 -13.54 -2.93 -0.59
C MET A 392 -13.92 -2.53 0.83
N LYS A 393 -15.15 -2.84 1.24
CA LYS A 393 -15.64 -2.60 2.60
C LYS A 393 -14.84 -3.39 3.64
N ARG A 394 -14.45 -4.64 3.31
CA ARG A 394 -13.63 -5.47 4.21
C ARG A 394 -12.19 -4.98 4.32
N LEU A 395 -11.60 -4.53 3.20
CA LEU A 395 -10.23 -4.02 3.15
C LEU A 395 -10.08 -2.65 3.81
N LYS A 396 -11.13 -1.80 3.74
CA LYS A 396 -11.14 -0.41 4.23
C LYS A 396 -9.94 0.38 3.71
N SER A 397 -9.70 0.29 2.40
CA SER A 397 -8.55 0.93 1.76
C SER A 397 -8.55 2.44 2.00
N SER A 398 -7.45 2.95 2.55
CA SER A 398 -7.20 4.39 2.73
C SER A 398 -6.54 5.03 1.50
N ARG A 399 -6.15 4.22 0.49
CA ARG A 399 -5.53 4.65 -0.78
C ARG A 399 -6.03 3.80 -1.97
N PRO A 400 -7.30 3.99 -2.40
CA PRO A 400 -7.91 3.13 -3.43
C PRO A 400 -7.14 3.10 -4.76
N SER A 401 -6.51 4.22 -5.15
CA SER A 401 -5.68 4.32 -6.37
C SER A 401 -4.44 3.41 -6.35
N GLN A 402 -3.98 3.00 -5.15
CA GLN A 402 -2.85 2.10 -4.96
C GLN A 402 -3.29 0.66 -4.65
N THR A 403 -4.59 0.45 -4.39
CA THR A 403 -5.14 -0.89 -4.12
C THR A 403 -5.23 -1.68 -5.43
N GLN A 404 -4.47 -2.76 -5.50
CA GLN A 404 -4.46 -3.66 -6.65
C GLN A 404 -5.62 -4.65 -6.57
N VAL A 405 -6.28 -4.91 -7.70
CA VAL A 405 -7.44 -5.80 -7.79
C VAL A 405 -7.06 -7.05 -8.59
N TYR A 406 -7.34 -8.21 -8.01
CA TYR A 406 -7.10 -9.51 -8.63
C TYR A 406 -8.39 -10.31 -8.73
N ARG A 407 -8.59 -10.95 -9.87
CA ARG A 407 -9.53 -12.05 -10.07
C ARG A 407 -8.77 -13.36 -9.84
N LEU A 408 -9.27 -14.24 -8.99
CA LEU A 408 -8.66 -15.55 -8.72
C LEU A 408 -9.67 -16.66 -9.05
N THR A 409 -9.25 -17.73 -9.72
CA THR A 409 -10.07 -18.94 -9.84
C THR A 409 -10.24 -19.58 -8.47
N ALA A 410 -11.48 -19.85 -8.07
CA ALA A 410 -11.82 -20.38 -6.76
C ALA A 410 -12.37 -21.81 -6.87
N LEU A 411 -11.74 -22.75 -6.15
CA LEU A 411 -12.27 -24.09 -5.93
C LEU A 411 -12.63 -24.22 -4.45
N SER A 412 -13.92 -24.38 -4.16
CA SER A 412 -14.46 -24.27 -2.80
C SER A 412 -15.39 -25.43 -2.47
N THR A 413 -15.26 -26.00 -1.26
CA THR A 413 -16.28 -26.86 -0.65
C THR A 413 -17.38 -26.08 0.09
N GLU A 414 -17.24 -24.76 0.15
CA GLU A 414 -18.12 -23.81 0.80
C GLU A 414 -18.91 -23.01 -0.24
N ASP A 415 -20.15 -22.66 0.07
CA ASP A 415 -21.01 -21.87 -0.81
C ASP A 415 -20.47 -20.46 -1.01
N SER A 416 -19.93 -19.85 0.05
CA SER A 416 -19.25 -18.56 -0.02
C SER A 416 -18.12 -18.49 1.01
N VAL A 417 -17.11 -17.69 0.69
CA VAL A 417 -15.97 -17.42 1.57
C VAL A 417 -15.59 -15.95 1.51
N GLU A 418 -15.35 -15.39 2.68
CA GLU A 418 -14.68 -14.10 2.87
C GLU A 418 -13.53 -14.33 3.83
N ALA A 419 -12.35 -13.83 3.48
CA ALA A 419 -11.13 -13.93 4.28
C ALA A 419 -10.30 -12.65 4.14
N SER A 420 -9.52 -12.29 5.17
CA SER A 420 -8.67 -11.10 5.13
C SER A 420 -7.67 -11.12 6.29
N ASN A 421 -6.48 -10.56 6.07
CA ASN A 421 -5.51 -10.28 7.13
C ASN A 421 -5.66 -8.87 7.74
N VAL A 422 -6.67 -8.09 7.32
CA VAL A 422 -6.98 -6.80 7.95
C VAL A 422 -7.49 -7.05 9.35
N SER A 423 -6.83 -6.40 10.32
CA SER A 423 -7.17 -6.46 11.74
C SER A 423 -8.64 -6.15 11.93
N ARG A 424 -9.29 -6.93 12.81
CA ARG A 424 -10.64 -6.63 13.25
C ARG A 424 -10.53 -5.76 14.52
N PRO A 425 -11.38 -4.73 14.65
CA PRO A 425 -11.42 -3.95 15.87
C PRO A 425 -11.74 -4.85 17.06
N VAL A 426 -11.09 -4.61 18.20
CA VAL A 426 -11.42 -5.28 19.46
C VAL A 426 -11.89 -4.28 20.50
N ALA A 427 -12.93 -4.63 21.27
CA ALA A 427 -13.50 -3.72 22.28
C ALA A 427 -12.51 -3.42 23.43
N GLY A 428 -11.70 -4.40 23.82
CA GLY A 428 -10.73 -4.29 24.92
C GLY A 428 -11.36 -4.00 26.30
N PRO A 429 -10.51 -3.74 27.32
CA PRO A 429 -10.96 -3.45 28.67
C PRO A 429 -11.55 -2.04 28.82
N SER A 430 -12.36 -1.83 29.87
CA SER A 430 -12.93 -0.50 30.19
C SER A 430 -11.85 0.54 30.58
N VAL A 431 -10.77 0.09 31.22
CA VAL A 431 -9.65 0.94 31.65
C VAL A 431 -8.44 0.67 30.78
N ARG A 432 -7.84 1.74 30.24
CA ARG A 432 -6.59 1.70 29.49
C ARG A 432 -5.41 1.94 30.44
N PRO A 433 -4.55 0.94 30.71
CA PRO A 433 -3.38 1.12 31.57
C PRO A 433 -2.32 2.01 30.92
N PRO A 434 -1.43 2.66 31.69
CA PRO A 434 -0.30 3.38 31.10
C PRO A 434 0.66 2.38 30.44
N ALA A 435 1.03 2.62 29.19
CA ALA A 435 1.94 1.76 28.42
C ALA A 435 3.39 2.26 28.48
N VAL A 436 3.60 3.56 28.68
CA VAL A 436 4.93 4.20 28.59
C VAL A 436 5.34 5.02 29.82
N ALA A 437 4.54 4.98 30.89
CA ALA A 437 4.94 5.51 32.19
C ALA A 437 6.25 4.85 32.68
N GLY A 438 7.19 5.66 33.16
CA GLY A 438 8.55 5.24 33.52
C GLY A 438 9.53 5.23 32.35
N GLN A 439 9.07 5.39 31.11
CA GLN A 439 9.91 5.45 29.90
C GLN A 439 9.88 6.84 29.25
N PHE A 440 8.68 7.31 28.90
CA PHE A 440 8.49 8.61 28.24
C PHE A 440 8.28 9.76 29.23
N TYR A 441 7.73 9.45 30.40
CA TYR A 441 7.51 10.36 31.51
C TYR A 441 7.66 9.59 32.83
N PRO A 442 7.77 10.25 33.99
CA PRO A 442 7.97 9.56 35.27
C PRO A 442 6.90 8.50 35.57
N GLY A 443 7.32 7.36 36.14
CA GLY A 443 6.44 6.20 36.40
C GLY A 443 5.66 6.26 37.72
N THR A 444 5.84 7.29 38.52
CA THR A 444 5.22 7.45 39.85
C THR A 444 4.46 8.76 39.93
N ALA A 445 3.41 8.82 40.76
CA ALA A 445 2.59 10.01 40.97
C ALA A 445 3.45 11.24 41.34
N ASN A 446 4.28 11.11 42.38
CA ASN A 446 5.15 12.18 42.85
C ASN A 446 6.12 12.64 41.75
N GLY A 447 6.71 11.70 41.00
CA GLY A 447 7.63 12.04 39.91
C GLY A 447 6.94 12.81 38.79
N VAL A 448 5.69 12.46 38.47
CA VAL A 448 4.88 13.20 37.50
C VAL A 448 4.63 14.63 37.98
N ASP A 449 4.16 14.79 39.22
CA ASP A 449 3.86 16.11 39.79
C ASP A 449 5.09 17.01 39.89
N GLU A 450 6.22 16.46 40.36
CA GLU A 450 7.49 17.18 40.44
C GLU A 450 7.95 17.67 39.06
N PHE A 451 7.88 16.80 38.04
CA PHE A 451 8.28 17.16 36.69
C PHE A 451 7.34 18.21 36.09
N LEU A 452 6.02 18.04 36.24
CA LEU A 452 5.04 19.01 35.76
C LEU A 452 5.23 20.38 36.41
N ASN A 453 5.53 20.44 37.71
CA ASN A 453 5.81 21.70 38.40
C ASN A 453 7.07 22.41 37.88
N GLN A 454 8.05 21.67 37.35
CA GLN A 454 9.25 22.25 36.75
C GLN A 454 9.00 22.82 35.35
N ILE A 455 8.18 22.15 34.54
CA ILE A 455 8.03 22.50 33.11
C ILE A 455 6.86 23.42 32.81
N PHE A 456 5.80 23.43 33.64
CA PHE A 456 4.63 24.27 33.38
C PHE A 456 4.94 25.75 33.64
N PRO A 457 4.78 26.62 32.64
CA PRO A 457 5.00 28.04 32.83
C PRO A 457 3.93 28.64 33.76
N GLN A 458 4.35 29.59 34.60
CA GLN A 458 3.47 30.31 35.53
C GLN A 458 2.92 31.57 34.86
N ASN A 459 1.72 32.01 35.27
CA ASN A 459 1.10 33.27 34.85
C ASN A 459 0.91 33.44 33.32
N VAL A 460 0.58 32.36 32.61
CA VAL A 460 0.26 32.40 31.18
C VAL A 460 -1.25 32.59 30.99
N GLY A 461 -1.64 33.54 30.13
CA GLY A 461 -3.03 33.75 29.76
C GLY A 461 -3.59 32.55 28.99
N ARG A 462 -4.84 32.16 29.29
CA ARG A 462 -5.53 31.04 28.62
C ARG A 462 -6.59 31.58 27.66
N GLU A 463 -6.46 31.19 26.40
CA GLU A 463 -7.34 31.60 25.31
C GLU A 463 -8.08 30.40 24.70
N GLU A 464 -9.20 30.68 24.05
CA GLU A 464 -9.95 29.67 23.29
C GLU A 464 -9.32 29.50 21.91
N TRP A 465 -8.91 28.28 21.62
CA TRP A 465 -8.35 27.87 20.33
C TRP A 465 -9.13 26.66 19.82
N ALA A 466 -9.29 26.55 18.49
CA ALA A 466 -10.02 25.45 17.88
C ALA A 466 -9.18 24.17 17.86
N ALA A 467 -7.87 24.30 17.62
CA ALA A 467 -6.93 23.20 17.73
C ALA A 467 -5.54 23.60 18.24
N ALA A 468 -4.77 22.60 18.64
CA ALA A 468 -3.35 22.75 18.98
C ALA A 468 -2.51 21.60 18.38
N LEU A 469 -1.27 21.88 18.00
CA LEU A 469 -0.26 20.88 17.69
C LEU A 469 0.70 20.76 18.87
N VAL A 470 0.89 19.53 19.36
CA VAL A 470 1.66 19.21 20.57
C VAL A 470 2.63 18.06 20.28
N PRO A 471 3.92 18.17 20.65
CA PRO A 471 4.88 17.10 20.45
C PRO A 471 4.67 15.94 21.44
N HIS A 472 5.10 14.73 21.07
CA HIS A 472 4.87 13.50 21.85
C HIS A 472 6.11 12.66 22.14
N ALA A 473 7.31 13.19 21.91
CA ALA A 473 8.52 12.58 22.46
C ALA A 473 8.51 12.54 24.01
N GLY A 474 9.45 11.78 24.58
CA GLY A 474 9.63 11.74 26.03
C GLY A 474 9.85 13.12 26.63
N TRP A 475 9.28 13.37 27.81
CA TRP A 475 9.18 14.69 28.45
C TRP A 475 10.53 15.38 28.66
N LYS A 476 11.60 14.61 28.83
CA LYS A 476 12.97 15.14 28.91
C LYS A 476 13.34 15.99 27.67
N TYR A 477 12.80 15.67 26.50
CA TYR A 477 13.12 16.33 25.24
C TYR A 477 12.08 17.39 24.88
N SER A 478 10.80 17.01 24.78
CA SER A 478 9.73 17.86 24.27
C SER A 478 8.75 18.36 25.33
N GLY A 479 8.85 17.88 26.57
CA GLY A 479 7.84 18.10 27.61
C GLY A 479 7.64 19.57 27.94
N LYS A 480 8.71 20.36 27.99
CA LYS A 480 8.62 21.82 28.22
C LYS A 480 7.80 22.52 27.14
N LEU A 481 8.08 22.25 25.87
CA LEU A 481 7.33 22.84 24.76
C LEU A 481 5.87 22.37 24.76
N ALA A 482 5.60 21.10 25.04
CA ALA A 482 4.24 20.60 25.19
C ALA A 482 3.48 21.31 26.33
N ALA A 483 4.13 21.51 27.48
CA ALA A 483 3.55 22.23 28.62
C ALA A 483 3.28 23.71 28.29
N GLU A 484 4.14 24.37 27.51
CA GLU A 484 3.93 25.74 27.02
C GLU A 484 2.69 25.85 26.14
N VAL A 485 2.42 24.86 25.27
CA VAL A 485 1.19 24.80 24.47
C VAL A 485 -0.03 24.61 25.36
N TRP A 486 -0.03 23.59 26.23
CA TRP A 486 -1.15 23.30 27.13
C TRP A 486 -1.47 24.45 28.10
N ALA A 487 -0.46 25.21 28.54
CA ALA A 487 -0.65 26.33 29.46
C ALA A 487 -1.38 27.53 28.83
N ARG A 488 -1.39 27.66 27.50
CA ARG A 488 -2.09 28.73 26.75
C ARG A 488 -3.54 28.41 26.41
N LEU A 489 -3.97 27.16 26.60
CA LEU A 489 -5.28 26.68 26.17
C LEU A 489 -6.33 26.83 27.28
N ARG A 490 -7.49 27.39 26.93
CA ARG A 490 -8.74 27.19 27.68
C ARG A 490 -9.35 25.87 27.22
N VAL A 491 -9.10 24.81 27.98
CA VAL A 491 -9.52 23.45 27.63
C VAL A 491 -11.00 23.23 27.97
N PRO A 492 -11.86 22.87 27.00
CA PRO A 492 -13.27 22.57 27.25
C PRO A 492 -13.47 21.19 27.88
N GLN A 493 -14.72 20.82 28.16
CA GLN A 493 -15.04 19.53 28.78
C GLN A 493 -14.68 18.33 27.89
N GLN A 494 -14.66 18.48 26.57
CA GLN A 494 -14.32 17.41 25.63
C GLN A 494 -13.06 17.75 24.86
N VAL A 495 -12.13 16.82 24.80
CA VAL A 495 -10.88 16.93 24.04
C VAL A 495 -10.75 15.71 23.14
N ILE A 496 -10.42 15.92 21.87
CA ILE A 496 -10.11 14.85 20.94
C ILE A 496 -8.63 14.96 20.55
N ILE A 497 -7.83 13.96 20.91
CA ILE A 497 -6.40 13.91 20.58
C ILE A 497 -6.20 12.96 19.40
N PHE A 498 -5.75 13.50 18.27
CA PHE A 498 -5.39 12.79 17.07
C PHE A 498 -3.88 12.56 17.04
N GLY A 499 -3.45 11.30 17.02
CA GLY A 499 -2.04 10.96 16.91
C GLY A 499 -1.74 9.99 15.77
N PRO A 500 -0.47 9.91 15.35
CA PRO A 500 -0.06 8.82 14.48
C PRO A 500 -0.17 7.48 15.20
N LYS A 501 -0.45 6.44 14.41
CA LYS A 501 -0.36 5.05 14.85
C LYS A 501 1.05 4.52 14.52
N HIS A 502 1.85 4.25 15.55
CA HIS A 502 3.23 3.78 15.43
C HIS A 502 3.35 2.26 15.38
N HIS A 503 2.38 1.55 15.94
CA HIS A 503 2.36 0.09 16.01
C HIS A 503 1.53 -0.51 14.86
N ALA A 504 1.93 -1.68 14.36
CA ALA A 504 1.19 -2.37 13.30
C ALA A 504 -0.18 -2.91 13.77
N ILE A 505 -0.31 -3.19 15.07
CA ILE A 505 -1.49 -3.84 15.66
C ILE A 505 -2.72 -2.92 15.59
N GLY A 506 -3.87 -3.49 15.22
CA GLY A 506 -5.17 -2.81 15.23
C GLY A 506 -5.54 -2.13 13.91
N CYS A 507 -6.69 -1.45 13.88
CA CYS A 507 -7.18 -0.73 12.70
C CYS A 507 -6.30 0.48 12.33
N ASP A 508 -6.33 0.93 11.08
CA ASP A 508 -5.55 2.09 10.63
C ASP A 508 -6.02 3.39 11.30
N TRP A 509 -7.34 3.56 11.41
CA TRP A 509 -7.98 4.73 12.00
C TRP A 509 -8.79 4.25 13.20
N ALA A 510 -8.15 4.22 14.36
CA ALA A 510 -8.72 3.62 15.56
C ALA A 510 -9.07 4.68 16.61
N VAL A 511 -10.32 4.66 17.02
CA VAL A 511 -10.86 5.47 18.11
C VAL A 511 -10.85 4.63 19.39
N THR A 512 -10.44 5.23 20.50
CA THR A 512 -10.39 4.56 21.80
C THR A 512 -11.80 4.10 22.23
N PRO A 513 -11.99 2.82 22.62
CA PRO A 513 -13.25 2.35 23.21
C PRO A 513 -13.28 2.44 24.74
N HIS A 514 -12.18 2.87 25.36
CA HIS A 514 -12.01 2.86 26.81
C HIS A 514 -12.92 3.90 27.50
N ARG A 515 -13.29 3.65 28.76
CA ARG A 515 -14.01 4.60 29.63
C ARG A 515 -13.05 5.43 30.49
N THR A 516 -11.84 4.94 30.72
CA THR A 516 -10.88 5.57 31.62
C THR A 516 -9.46 5.37 31.13
N TRP A 517 -8.68 6.46 31.19
CA TRP A 517 -7.23 6.44 31.03
C TRP A 517 -6.59 6.36 32.42
N ALA A 518 -5.92 5.26 32.74
CA ALA A 518 -5.15 5.15 33.99
C ALA A 518 -3.77 5.77 33.82
N LEU A 519 -3.34 6.57 34.79
CA LEU A 519 -2.05 7.25 34.84
C LEU A 519 -1.39 7.00 36.21
N PRO A 520 -0.08 7.26 36.36
CA PRO A 520 0.55 7.18 37.68
C PRO A 520 -0.11 8.14 38.69
N GLY A 521 -0.81 7.58 39.67
CA GLY A 521 -1.43 8.33 40.76
C GLY A 521 -2.79 8.97 40.48
N LEU A 522 -3.28 8.94 39.24
CA LEU A 522 -4.57 9.53 38.87
C LEU A 522 -5.20 8.81 37.67
N SER A 523 -6.46 9.12 37.41
CA SER A 523 -7.18 8.64 36.23
C SER A 523 -7.86 9.81 35.53
N LEU A 524 -7.97 9.73 34.21
CA LEU A 524 -8.70 10.70 33.40
C LEU A 524 -9.88 10.02 32.71
N HIS A 525 -11.02 10.70 32.64
CA HIS A 525 -12.19 10.18 31.96
C HIS A 525 -11.96 10.15 30.44
N ALA A 526 -12.36 9.05 29.80
CA ALA A 526 -12.58 9.04 28.36
C ALA A 526 -14.03 9.43 28.04
N ASP A 527 -14.39 9.47 26.76
CA ASP A 527 -15.76 9.75 26.30
C ASP A 527 -16.21 8.69 25.27
N PRO A 528 -16.63 7.48 25.72
CA PRO A 528 -17.02 6.41 24.83
C PRO A 528 -18.28 6.76 24.03
N GLU A 529 -19.18 7.61 24.58
CA GLU A 529 -20.36 8.08 23.87
C GLU A 529 -19.97 8.98 22.68
N LEU A 530 -19.02 9.90 22.87
CA LEU A 530 -18.44 10.70 21.78
C LEU A 530 -17.68 9.82 20.78
N ALA A 531 -16.93 8.82 21.25
CA ALA A 531 -16.21 7.87 20.40
C ALA A 531 -17.14 7.06 19.49
N GLU A 532 -18.24 6.54 20.03
CA GLU A 532 -19.27 5.83 19.26
C GLU A 532 -19.94 6.74 18.23
N ALA A 533 -20.24 7.99 18.61
CA ALA A 533 -20.82 8.96 17.70
C ALA A 533 -19.85 9.32 16.56
N LEU A 534 -18.56 9.45 16.86
CA LEU A 534 -17.49 9.72 15.90
C LEU A 534 -17.35 8.59 14.85
N VAL A 535 -17.31 7.34 15.30
CA VAL A 535 -17.20 6.16 14.40
C VAL A 535 -18.41 6.02 13.48
N LYS A 536 -19.60 6.42 13.94
CA LYS A 536 -20.81 6.47 13.08
C LYS A 536 -20.74 7.58 12.05
N ALA A 537 -20.11 8.71 12.39
CA ALA A 537 -20.00 9.87 11.52
C ALA A 537 -18.91 9.72 10.45
N VAL A 538 -17.78 9.09 10.77
CA VAL A 538 -16.61 8.99 9.89
C VAL A 538 -16.34 7.52 9.52
N PRO A 539 -16.74 7.04 8.32
CA PRO A 539 -16.73 5.61 7.97
C PRO A 539 -15.39 4.87 8.05
N LEU A 540 -14.27 5.60 8.01
CA LEU A 540 -12.92 5.02 8.13
C LEU A 540 -12.54 4.69 9.58
N MET A 541 -13.19 5.32 10.55
CA MET A 541 -12.84 5.16 11.97
C MET A 541 -13.49 3.90 12.56
N GLU A 542 -12.79 3.22 13.46
CA GLU A 542 -13.29 2.05 14.19
C GLU A 542 -12.95 2.11 15.68
N LEU A 543 -13.82 1.57 16.53
CA LEU A 543 -13.54 1.41 17.96
C LEU A 543 -12.58 0.23 18.17
N ASP A 544 -11.32 0.50 18.49
CA ASP A 544 -10.31 -0.56 18.59
C ASP A 544 -9.31 -0.33 19.72
N ALA A 545 -9.42 -1.10 20.80
CA ALA A 545 -8.52 -1.04 21.93
C ALA A 545 -7.11 -1.55 21.62
N ALA A 546 -6.96 -2.48 20.67
CA ALA A 546 -5.65 -3.07 20.38
C ALA A 546 -4.67 -2.04 19.80
N ALA A 547 -5.17 -1.13 18.94
CA ALA A 547 -4.38 -0.02 18.41
C ALA A 547 -3.89 0.95 19.50
N HIS A 548 -4.61 1.07 20.62
CA HIS A 548 -4.29 2.00 21.73
C HIS A 548 -3.45 1.38 22.85
N ALA A 549 -3.32 0.04 22.86
CA ALA A 549 -2.74 -0.69 23.98
C ALA A 549 -1.27 -0.33 24.26
N MET A 550 -0.48 -0.11 23.20
CA MET A 550 0.94 0.27 23.30
C MET A 550 1.24 1.67 22.75
N GLU A 551 0.23 2.36 22.21
CA GLU A 551 0.43 3.65 21.55
C GLU A 551 0.73 4.76 22.56
N HIS A 552 1.74 5.58 22.27
CA HIS A 552 2.23 6.62 23.17
C HIS A 552 1.82 8.02 22.74
N SER A 553 1.51 8.24 21.46
CA SER A 553 1.28 9.57 20.90
C SER A 553 0.14 10.34 21.60
N ILE A 554 -0.83 9.63 22.17
CA ILE A 554 -1.90 10.20 23.01
C ILE A 554 -1.49 10.22 24.49
N GLU A 555 -0.98 9.10 25.01
CA GLU A 555 -0.72 8.88 26.45
C GLU A 555 0.16 9.95 27.08
N VAL A 556 1.25 10.32 26.42
CA VAL A 556 2.26 11.24 26.97
C VAL A 556 1.71 12.64 27.26
N GLN A 557 0.56 12.98 26.67
CA GLN A 557 -0.12 14.27 26.87
C GLN A 557 -1.15 14.22 28.00
N LEU A 558 -1.68 13.04 28.34
CA LEU A 558 -2.79 12.90 29.28
C LEU A 558 -2.50 13.46 30.69
N PRO A 559 -1.28 13.31 31.27
CA PRO A 559 -0.97 13.96 32.54
C PRO A 559 -1.00 15.50 32.46
N MET A 560 -0.62 16.07 31.31
CA MET A 560 -0.70 17.52 31.08
C MET A 560 -2.16 17.97 30.97
N VAL A 561 -3.02 17.19 30.30
CA VAL A 561 -4.48 17.44 30.27
C VAL A 561 -5.04 17.43 31.69
N ALA A 562 -4.72 16.40 32.48
CA ALA A 562 -5.18 16.29 33.86
C ALA A 562 -4.73 17.49 34.72
N ARG A 563 -3.52 18.03 34.47
CA ARG A 563 -2.98 19.21 35.16
C ARG A 563 -3.72 20.51 34.84
N VAL A 564 -4.17 20.69 33.59
CA VAL A 564 -4.82 21.94 33.16
C VAL A 564 -6.34 21.89 33.24
N ALA A 565 -6.93 20.70 33.12
CA ALA A 565 -8.37 20.45 33.10
C ALA A 565 -8.71 19.00 33.50
N SER A 566 -8.59 18.67 34.79
CA SER A 566 -8.84 17.33 35.33
C SER A 566 -10.28 16.79 35.13
N ALA A 567 -11.25 17.68 34.90
CA ALA A 567 -12.64 17.31 34.63
C ALA A 567 -12.93 17.02 33.14
N SER A 568 -11.97 17.25 32.25
CA SER A 568 -12.14 17.00 30.82
C SER A 568 -12.20 15.49 30.53
N ARG A 569 -12.99 15.15 29.51
CA ARG A 569 -13.10 13.81 28.94
C ARG A 569 -12.31 13.77 27.63
N VAL A 570 -11.46 12.75 27.46
CA VAL A 570 -10.53 12.65 26.33
C VAL A 570 -10.87 11.46 25.43
N VAL A 571 -11.10 11.75 24.15
CA VAL A 571 -11.14 10.74 23.08
C VAL A 571 -9.80 10.71 22.37
N GLY A 572 -9.19 9.54 22.29
CA GLY A 572 -7.98 9.30 21.51
C GLY A 572 -8.33 8.72 20.15
N VAL A 573 -7.74 9.27 19.09
CA VAL A 573 -7.83 8.75 17.72
C VAL A 573 -6.41 8.56 17.18
N VAL A 574 -6.07 7.34 16.78
CA VAL A 574 -4.77 7.04 16.14
C VAL A 574 -4.99 6.79 14.67
N MET A 575 -4.13 7.36 13.82
CA MET A 575 -4.31 7.36 12.37
C MET A 575 -3.06 6.89 11.64
N HIS A 576 -3.26 6.00 10.66
CA HIS A 576 -2.26 5.56 9.70
C HIS A 576 -2.85 5.59 8.28
N GLY A 577 -2.03 5.97 7.30
CA GLY A 577 -2.44 6.01 5.89
C GLY A 577 -3.51 7.07 5.56
N GLY A 578 -3.95 7.07 4.31
CA GLY A 578 -4.87 8.08 3.75
C GLY A 578 -4.16 8.98 2.75
N ASP A 579 -4.61 9.00 1.49
CA ASP A 579 -4.22 10.04 0.51
C ASP A 579 -5.02 11.33 0.76
N TYR A 580 -4.57 12.46 0.21
CA TYR A 580 -5.18 13.77 0.49
C TYR A 580 -6.69 13.80 0.21
N ASP A 581 -7.16 13.21 -0.89
CA ASP A 581 -8.58 13.19 -1.24
C ASP A 581 -9.42 12.41 -0.22
N VAL A 582 -8.85 11.32 0.31
CA VAL A 582 -9.47 10.52 1.37
C VAL A 582 -9.52 11.32 2.68
N LEU A 583 -8.44 12.02 3.02
CA LEU A 583 -8.39 12.92 4.19
C LEU A 583 -9.40 14.05 4.05
N GLN A 584 -9.50 14.66 2.86
CA GLN A 584 -10.44 15.74 2.59
C GLN A 584 -11.89 15.30 2.75
N LYS A 585 -12.25 14.14 2.20
CA LYS A 585 -13.59 13.58 2.34
C LYS A 585 -13.92 13.24 3.79
N ALA A 586 -13.01 12.56 4.49
CA ALA A 586 -13.20 12.23 5.90
C ALA A 586 -13.30 13.50 6.77
N ALA A 587 -12.53 14.54 6.44
CA ALA A 587 -12.58 15.84 7.10
C ALA A 587 -13.93 16.54 6.89
N THR A 588 -14.59 16.34 5.73
CA THR A 588 -15.96 16.81 5.49
C THR A 588 -16.98 16.12 6.39
N ASP A 589 -16.88 14.80 6.52
CA ASP A 589 -17.77 14.04 7.40
C ASP A 589 -17.56 14.45 8.85
N PHE A 590 -16.31 14.66 9.27
CA PHE A 590 -15.97 15.12 10.61
C PHE A 590 -16.38 16.58 10.87
N ALA A 591 -16.25 17.49 9.90
CA ALA A 591 -16.69 18.87 10.01
C ALA A 591 -18.20 18.98 10.25
N LYS A 592 -19.00 18.18 9.52
CA LYS A 592 -20.46 18.10 9.72
C LYS A 592 -20.79 17.60 11.13
N PHE A 593 -20.10 16.57 11.59
CA PHE A 593 -20.26 16.03 12.94
C PHE A 593 -19.90 17.05 14.03
N LEU A 594 -18.73 17.69 13.93
CA LEU A 594 -18.27 18.71 14.87
C LEU A 594 -19.20 19.92 14.95
N SER A 595 -19.80 20.32 13.82
CA SER A 595 -20.73 21.45 13.76
C SER A 595 -22.04 21.19 14.50
N ALA A 596 -22.36 19.92 14.79
CA ALA A 596 -23.53 19.54 15.57
C ALA A 596 -23.25 19.45 17.09
N LEU A 597 -22.00 19.66 17.52
CA LEU A 597 -21.60 19.59 18.93
C LEU A 597 -21.48 21.00 19.53
N GLU A 598 -22.21 21.23 20.61
CA GLU A 598 -22.09 22.43 21.44
C GLU A 598 -21.91 22.05 22.93
N PRO A 599 -20.82 22.49 23.61
CA PRO A 599 -19.67 23.20 23.04
C PRO A 599 -18.82 22.28 22.15
N THR A 600 -18.13 22.87 21.17
CA THR A 600 -17.22 22.11 20.30
C THR A 600 -16.01 21.59 21.11
N PRO A 601 -15.61 20.32 20.94
CA PRO A 601 -14.39 19.79 21.53
C PRO A 601 -13.13 20.53 21.08
N LEU A 602 -12.12 20.59 21.95
CA LEU A 602 -10.76 20.99 21.55
C LEU A 602 -10.11 19.86 20.74
N LEU A 603 -9.57 20.18 19.58
CA LEU A 603 -8.84 19.21 18.75
C LEU A 603 -7.34 19.33 19.02
N VAL A 604 -6.67 18.21 19.28
CA VAL A 604 -5.22 18.20 19.52
C VAL A 604 -4.55 17.30 18.50
N ILE A 605 -3.59 17.85 17.77
CA ILE A 605 -2.73 17.16 16.82
C ILE A 605 -1.46 16.76 17.55
N SER A 606 -1.29 15.46 17.80
CA SER A 606 -0.08 14.90 18.36
C SER A 606 0.96 14.67 17.26
N SER A 607 2.04 15.44 17.25
CA SER A 607 3.10 15.30 16.23
C SER A 607 4.45 15.79 16.69
N ASP A 608 5.46 14.96 16.48
CA ASP A 608 6.84 15.41 16.30
C ASP A 608 7.08 15.78 14.82
N MET A 609 8.20 16.46 14.54
CA MET A 609 8.56 16.96 13.20
C MET A 609 9.52 15.98 12.51
N ASN A 610 10.60 16.44 11.86
CA ASN A 610 11.54 15.56 11.17
C ASN A 610 12.38 14.72 12.14
N HIS A 611 12.58 13.45 11.78
CA HIS A 611 13.35 12.47 12.52
C HIS A 611 14.69 12.16 11.85
N TYR A 612 15.70 12.00 12.69
CA TYR A 612 16.97 11.31 12.43
C TYR A 612 17.84 11.84 11.29
N ALA A 613 17.66 13.11 10.93
CA ALA A 613 18.66 13.86 10.16
C ALA A 613 19.57 14.66 11.10
N ASP A 614 20.65 15.22 10.55
CA ASP A 614 21.50 16.16 11.28
C ASP A 614 20.72 17.45 11.65
N GLU A 615 21.22 18.19 12.63
CA GLU A 615 20.60 19.39 13.19
C GLU A 615 20.26 20.43 12.11
N ARG A 616 21.19 20.72 11.19
CA ARG A 616 21.00 21.73 10.15
C ARG A 616 19.92 21.30 9.17
N THR A 617 19.96 20.04 8.75
CA THR A 617 18.96 19.46 7.84
C THR A 617 17.58 19.42 8.48
N THR A 618 17.49 18.99 9.75
CA THR A 618 16.25 18.93 10.52
C THR A 618 15.60 20.31 10.63
N ARG A 619 16.34 21.33 11.09
CA ARG A 619 15.80 22.70 11.18
C ARG A 619 15.32 23.25 9.85
N ARG A 620 16.05 22.99 8.76
CA ARG A 620 15.66 23.44 7.41
C ARG A 620 14.36 22.78 6.97
N LEU A 621 14.24 21.47 7.10
CA LEU A 621 13.05 20.72 6.71
C LEU A 621 11.85 21.09 7.58
N ASP A 622 12.03 21.18 8.89
CA ASP A 622 10.96 21.56 9.82
C ASP A 622 10.47 22.97 9.57
N ARG A 623 11.35 23.91 9.22
CA ARG A 623 10.94 25.26 8.85
C ARG A 623 9.98 25.26 7.66
N LEU A 624 10.22 24.42 6.64
CA LEU A 624 9.30 24.30 5.50
C LEU A 624 7.91 23.81 5.94
N ALA A 625 7.85 22.81 6.83
CA ALA A 625 6.59 22.31 7.37
C ALA A 625 5.88 23.34 8.26
N LEU A 626 6.63 24.06 9.10
CA LEU A 626 6.10 25.16 9.93
C LEU A 626 5.57 26.31 9.09
N ASP A 627 6.28 26.72 8.04
CA ASP A 627 5.79 27.76 7.12
C ASP A 627 4.49 27.34 6.42
N ALA A 628 4.33 26.04 6.12
CA ALA A 628 3.08 25.52 5.57
C ALA A 628 1.95 25.47 6.62
N LEU A 629 2.24 25.13 7.88
CA LEU A 629 1.28 25.21 8.99
C LEU A 629 0.82 26.65 9.23
N GLN A 630 1.76 27.60 9.28
CA GLN A 630 1.49 29.02 9.47
C GLN A 630 0.66 29.64 8.33
N ALA A 631 0.74 29.06 7.13
CA ALA A 631 -0.07 29.47 5.98
C ALA A 631 -1.51 28.99 6.05
N CYS A 632 -1.91 28.21 7.07
CA CYS A 632 -3.26 27.67 7.22
C CYS A 632 -3.76 26.90 5.97
N ASP A 633 -2.84 26.25 5.25
CA ASP A 633 -3.13 25.51 4.01
C ASP A 633 -2.77 24.01 4.17
N PRO A 634 -3.77 23.15 4.42
CA PRO A 634 -3.57 21.71 4.59
C PRO A 634 -2.98 21.03 3.35
N LEU A 635 -3.32 21.48 2.14
CA LEU A 635 -2.79 20.91 0.90
C LEU A 635 -1.32 21.28 0.72
N ARG A 636 -0.96 22.53 1.05
CA ARG A 636 0.44 22.97 1.05
C ARG A 636 1.26 22.17 2.05
N LEU A 637 0.75 21.93 3.26
CA LEU A 637 1.42 21.08 4.26
C LEU A 637 1.64 19.66 3.71
N TRP A 638 0.58 19.04 3.18
CA TRP A 638 0.63 17.71 2.59
C TRP A 638 1.71 17.59 1.51
N LYS A 639 1.69 18.50 0.52
CA LYS A 639 2.67 18.52 -0.58
C LYS A 639 4.08 18.75 -0.06
N THR A 640 4.26 19.75 0.79
CA THR A 640 5.58 20.12 1.33
C THR A 640 6.24 18.95 2.05
N VAL A 641 5.51 18.27 2.94
CA VAL A 641 6.04 17.14 3.71
C VAL A 641 6.34 15.94 2.81
N ARG A 642 5.45 15.60 1.88
CA ARG A 642 5.63 14.46 0.95
C ARG A 642 6.77 14.68 -0.05
N GLU A 643 6.81 15.83 -0.71
CA GLU A 643 7.79 16.16 -1.75
C GLU A 643 9.21 16.29 -1.17
N ASN A 644 9.33 16.87 0.03
CA ASN A 644 10.62 17.01 0.72
C ASN A 644 10.99 15.81 1.59
N ARG A 645 10.17 14.75 1.60
CA ARG A 645 10.36 13.53 2.41
C ARG A 645 10.61 13.83 3.89
N ILE A 646 9.87 14.80 4.43
CA ILE A 646 9.95 15.18 5.84
C ILE A 646 9.28 14.07 6.65
N SER A 647 9.99 13.52 7.63
CA SER A 647 9.51 12.39 8.44
C SER A 647 8.61 12.82 9.60
N MET A 648 7.74 13.83 9.36
CA MET A 648 6.76 14.32 10.34
C MET A 648 5.74 13.22 10.64
N CYS A 649 5.74 12.68 11.87
CA CYS A 649 4.93 11.52 12.22
C CYS A 649 3.43 11.84 12.19
N GLY A 650 3.02 13.02 12.68
CA GLY A 650 1.62 13.44 12.74
C GLY A 650 1.09 14.13 11.48
N LEU A 651 1.70 13.94 10.30
CA LEU A 651 1.22 14.55 9.04
C LEU A 651 -0.26 14.25 8.77
N VAL A 652 -0.66 12.98 8.87
CA VAL A 652 -2.03 12.54 8.59
C VAL A 652 -3.03 13.16 9.58
N PRO A 653 -2.83 13.06 10.91
CA PRO A 653 -3.61 13.81 11.90
C PRO A 653 -3.68 15.31 11.64
N ALA A 654 -2.54 15.94 11.33
CA ALA A 654 -2.47 17.39 11.12
C ALA A 654 -3.31 17.81 9.91
N VAL A 655 -3.12 17.16 8.77
CA VAL A 655 -3.88 17.48 7.55
C VAL A 655 -5.37 17.23 7.76
N PHE A 656 -5.76 16.12 8.40
CA PHE A 656 -7.16 15.84 8.71
C PHE A 656 -7.81 16.95 9.56
N VAL A 657 -7.18 17.33 10.68
CA VAL A 657 -7.72 18.36 11.59
C VAL A 657 -7.77 19.73 10.91
N LEU A 658 -6.69 20.15 10.26
CA LEU A 658 -6.63 21.45 9.60
C LEU A 658 -7.63 21.53 8.44
N GLU A 659 -7.78 20.46 7.67
CA GLU A 659 -8.78 20.38 6.61
C GLU A 659 -10.21 20.47 7.17
N THR A 660 -10.50 19.82 8.30
CA THR A 660 -11.78 19.97 8.99
C THR A 660 -12.03 21.41 9.44
N LEU A 661 -11.05 22.05 10.09
CA LEU A 661 -11.18 23.44 10.53
C LEU A 661 -11.36 24.40 9.34
N ARG A 662 -10.63 24.18 8.23
CA ARG A 662 -10.77 24.94 6.99
C ARG A 662 -12.20 24.85 6.45
N GLN A 663 -12.78 23.66 6.40
CA GLN A 663 -14.14 23.44 5.91
C GLN A 663 -15.21 24.02 6.85
N MET A 664 -14.91 24.17 8.13
CA MET A 664 -15.78 24.87 9.11
C MET A 664 -15.59 26.39 9.11
N GLY A 665 -14.63 26.95 8.36
CA GLY A 665 -14.28 28.38 8.43
C GLY A 665 -13.58 28.80 9.73
N ARG A 666 -12.95 27.84 10.43
CA ARG A 666 -12.28 28.00 11.73
C ARG A 666 -10.76 27.79 11.65
N LEU A 667 -10.18 28.03 10.47
CA LEU A 667 -8.73 27.98 10.24
C LEU A 667 -8.29 29.29 9.58
N ASN A 668 -8.19 30.33 10.39
CA ASN A 668 -7.87 31.70 9.99
C ASN A 668 -6.46 32.09 10.45
N GLU A 669 -6.01 31.57 11.59
CA GLU A 669 -4.73 31.93 12.21
C GLU A 669 -4.00 30.70 12.73
N CYS A 670 -2.67 30.72 12.61
CA CYS A 670 -1.78 29.75 13.22
C CYS A 670 -0.66 30.48 13.99
N GLU A 671 -0.61 30.26 15.30
CA GLU A 671 0.45 30.78 16.17
C GLU A 671 1.43 29.66 16.52
N VAL A 672 2.70 29.81 16.16
CA VAL A 672 3.76 28.89 16.58
C VAL A 672 4.22 29.28 17.99
N VAL A 673 3.92 28.43 18.96
CA VAL A 673 4.29 28.61 20.38
C VAL A 673 5.80 28.49 20.56
N GLY A 674 6.42 27.53 19.86
CA GLY A 674 7.85 27.31 19.92
C GLY A 674 8.33 26.17 19.03
N TYR A 675 9.65 26.08 18.89
CA TYR A 675 10.36 25.04 18.16
C TYR A 675 11.69 24.73 18.85
N THR A 676 12.04 23.45 18.97
CA THR A 676 13.31 22.96 19.52
C THR A 676 13.67 21.62 18.87
N THR A 677 14.85 21.08 19.16
CA THR A 677 15.29 19.75 18.72
C THR A 677 15.81 18.92 19.89
N SER A 678 15.83 17.60 19.75
CA SER A 678 16.45 16.72 20.74
C SER A 678 17.95 16.98 20.93
N GLY A 679 18.59 17.64 19.96
CA GLY A 679 19.99 18.05 20.02
C GLY A 679 20.26 19.10 21.10
N GLU A 680 19.30 19.98 21.38
CA GLU A 680 19.43 21.01 22.43
C GLU A 680 19.53 20.40 23.84
N VAL A 681 18.92 19.23 24.05
CA VAL A 681 18.94 18.51 25.33
C VAL A 681 20.07 17.49 25.39
N SER A 682 20.32 16.76 24.30
CA SER A 682 21.29 15.66 24.27
C SER A 682 22.72 16.07 23.93
N GLY A 683 22.91 17.25 23.33
CA GLY A 683 24.19 17.72 22.79
C GLY A 683 24.60 17.03 21.47
N ARG A 684 23.83 16.07 20.96
CA ARG A 684 24.10 15.39 19.68
C ARG A 684 23.48 16.16 18.53
N GLN A 685 24.24 16.34 17.44
CA GLN A 685 23.81 17.10 16.26
C GLN A 685 23.76 16.27 14.97
N ASP A 686 24.31 15.06 15.00
CA ASP A 686 24.37 14.14 13.86
C ASP A 686 23.02 13.45 13.59
N ARG A 687 22.19 13.30 14.63
CA ARG A 687 20.90 12.63 14.53
C ARG A 687 19.92 13.18 15.58
N VAL A 688 19.03 14.06 15.14
CA VAL A 688 18.06 14.74 16.03
C VAL A 688 16.62 14.50 15.61
N VAL A 689 15.69 14.86 16.48
CA VAL A 689 14.25 14.93 16.20
C VAL A 689 13.80 16.36 16.46
N GLY A 690 13.03 16.95 15.55
CA GLY A 690 12.44 18.27 15.71
C GLY A 690 11.11 18.25 16.46
N TYR A 691 10.85 19.28 17.25
CA TYR A 691 9.63 19.45 18.04
C TYR A 691 9.05 20.84 17.82
N ALA A 692 7.75 20.91 17.58
CA ALA A 692 7.03 22.16 17.42
C ALA A 692 5.76 22.17 18.27
N GLY A 693 5.36 23.37 18.72
CA GLY A 693 4.07 23.63 19.32
C GLY A 693 3.34 24.71 18.52
N ALA A 694 2.07 24.52 18.20
CA ALA A 694 1.29 25.51 17.46
C ALA A 694 -0.18 25.54 17.91
N LEU A 695 -0.87 26.65 17.67
CA LEU A 695 -2.27 26.89 18.01
C LEU A 695 -3.03 27.37 16.76
N PHE A 696 -4.30 26.96 16.59
CA PHE A 696 -5.11 27.22 15.39
C PHE A 696 -6.53 27.71 15.73
N ARG A 697 -7.03 28.76 15.06
CA ARG A 697 -8.39 29.30 15.21
C ARG A 697 -8.95 29.93 13.94
#